data_AF-A0A838F162-F1
#
_entry.id   AF-A0A838F162-F1
#
_cell.length_a   1.000
_cell.length_b   1.000
_cell.length_c   1.000
_cell.angle_alpha   90.00
_cell.angle_beta   90.00
_cell.angle_gamma   90.00
#
_symmetry.space_group_name_H-M   'P 1'
#
loop_
_entity.id
_entity.type
_entity.pdbx_description
1 polymer ?
#
loop_
_entity_poly.entity_id
_entity_poly.type
_entity_poly.pdbx_seq_one_letter_code
_entity_poly.pdbx_strand_id
1 'polypeptide(L)'
;MLATLVDEPFEEPGWIYEVKWDGYRAVAYLNNGAVDILSRNNKSFNEKFYSAYEVLKKWNINAVVDGEIIVVNENGVADFSKLQEWRSEADGELVYYLFDILWMEGYDLTTLPLIERKKILQLIAPQSASIRVSESFDTGANEFFEVAKKMKLEGIIAKKAQSIYMPGFRSKEWLKIKTETRQEAIIAGYTRNENTSKKFSALLMGVYDNGKLQFIGPVGTGFSDKIQNEILQKLKLHETDQCPFETIPEYNKPSRFRPNPPKAEVTWVKPLVVAEISYREMTKDGALRHPSFKGLREDKNAQDVVREKAKHTEAVVNEVEPNLPDKKLFKAPGKKERKTLLNPTDETQVRNINGHDLKFTNLSKIFFPKNNVTKRDVMNYYYQVAPYMLPYVKDRPQTLNRYPNGINGESFYQKDVTGKAPAWVDTFPYHSERDERDKNFLVCTDEASLLYIASLGCIEIHPWSSRKQSPDSPDWCVIDLDPDKNTFEQVIKAAQVTKEVLDAVGVPAYCKTSGSTGLHIYIPLGAKYTYEDSKEFGRVLVKIIHAQIPSFTSIERLTEKRAGKMYLDFLQNRPQATLAAPYSLRPKPDATASMPLHWEEVKNGLKMEHFTIFNAVSRLKEQGDIFKGVLAKGINIPKTLQKIKSVFGNDDASAT
;
A
#
# COMPACT_ATOMS: atom_id res chain seq x y z
N MET A 1 29.61 -15.62 4.89
CA MET A 1 29.99 -15.92 6.28
C MET A 1 28.77 -16.20 7.16
N LEU A 2 28.77 -17.29 7.92
CA LEU A 2 27.68 -17.70 8.82
C LEU A 2 28.09 -17.51 10.29
N ALA A 3 27.15 -17.06 11.12
CA ALA A 3 27.39 -16.87 12.56
C ALA A 3 27.18 -18.15 13.38
N THR A 4 27.97 -18.33 14.43
CA THR A 4 27.85 -19.42 15.42
C THR A 4 26.92 -19.02 16.57
N LEU A 5 26.04 -19.92 17.01
CA LEU A 5 25.16 -19.68 18.17
C LEU A 5 25.95 -19.85 19.48
N VAL A 6 25.85 -18.88 20.37
CA VAL A 6 26.36 -18.93 21.75
C VAL A 6 25.21 -18.73 22.74
N ASP A 7 25.41 -19.15 23.99
CA ASP A 7 24.38 -19.24 25.03
C ASP A 7 24.12 -17.93 25.79
N GLU A 8 25.09 -17.03 25.86
CA GLU A 8 24.96 -15.77 26.60
C GLU A 8 25.72 -14.62 25.91
N PRO A 9 25.31 -13.36 26.14
CA PRO A 9 26.13 -12.20 25.77
C PRO A 9 27.47 -12.19 26.54
N PHE A 10 28.49 -11.60 25.92
CA PHE A 10 29.83 -11.43 26.49
C PHE A 10 30.42 -10.09 26.07
N GLU A 11 31.35 -9.55 26.84
CA GLU A 11 31.98 -8.25 26.59
C GLU A 11 33.48 -8.38 26.47
N GLU A 12 33.99 -8.11 25.26
CA GLU A 12 35.37 -8.39 24.91
C GLU A 12 35.99 -7.36 23.95
N PRO A 13 37.24 -6.90 24.20
CA PRO A 13 37.89 -5.94 23.33
C PRO A 13 37.98 -6.41 21.89
N GLY A 14 37.65 -5.50 20.97
CA GLY A 14 37.69 -5.77 19.53
C GLY A 14 36.47 -6.52 18.98
N TRP A 15 35.43 -6.72 19.77
CA TRP A 15 34.10 -7.13 19.28
C TRP A 15 33.17 -5.93 19.14
N ILE A 16 32.32 -5.98 18.11
CA ILE A 16 31.25 -5.01 17.88
C ILE A 16 29.90 -5.73 17.87
N TYR A 17 28.88 -5.08 18.39
CA TYR A 17 27.54 -5.65 18.54
C TYR A 17 26.55 -4.94 17.63
N GLU A 18 25.75 -5.74 16.93
CA GLU A 18 24.69 -5.28 16.02
C GLU A 18 23.38 -5.99 16.33
N VAL A 19 22.27 -5.41 15.88
CA VAL A 19 20.97 -6.08 15.98
C VAL A 19 20.96 -7.33 15.10
N LYS A 20 20.45 -8.44 15.65
CA LYS A 20 20.06 -9.58 14.83
C LYS A 20 18.68 -9.30 14.24
N TRP A 21 18.66 -8.96 12.96
CA TRP A 21 17.43 -8.74 12.22
C TRP A 21 16.73 -10.06 11.87
N ASP A 22 15.40 -10.04 11.98
CA ASP A 22 14.51 -11.15 11.69
C ASP A 22 13.93 -11.01 10.26
N GLY A 23 14.59 -11.65 9.28
CA GLY A 23 14.29 -11.39 7.87
C GLY A 23 14.76 -12.47 6.89
N TYR A 24 14.88 -12.05 5.63
CA TYR A 24 15.57 -12.82 4.61
C TYR A 24 16.96 -12.26 4.34
N ARG A 25 18.00 -13.05 4.63
CA ARG A 25 19.35 -12.71 4.22
C ARG A 25 19.46 -12.70 2.70
N ALA A 26 20.02 -11.62 2.17
CA ALA A 26 20.19 -11.42 0.74
C ALA A 26 21.56 -10.81 0.44
N VAL A 27 22.11 -11.20 -0.71
CA VAL A 27 23.30 -10.58 -1.29
C VAL A 27 22.86 -9.84 -2.54
N ALA A 28 23.23 -8.55 -2.64
CA ALA A 28 22.97 -7.77 -3.84
C ALA A 28 24.25 -7.60 -4.66
N TYR A 29 24.16 -7.98 -5.93
CA TYR A 29 25.17 -7.79 -6.96
C TYR A 29 24.80 -6.55 -7.77
N LEU A 30 25.67 -5.55 -7.77
CA LEU A 30 25.47 -4.26 -8.44
C LEU A 30 26.51 -4.11 -9.55
N ASN A 31 26.05 -3.79 -10.76
CA ASN A 31 26.89 -3.54 -11.92
C ASN A 31 26.32 -2.37 -12.73
N ASN A 32 26.71 -1.14 -12.39
CA ASN A 32 26.32 0.09 -13.08
C ASN A 32 24.82 0.15 -13.47
N GLY A 33 23.95 -0.08 -12.47
CA GLY A 33 22.50 -0.04 -12.64
C GLY A 33 21.84 -1.37 -13.06
N ALA A 34 22.62 -2.41 -13.39
CA ALA A 34 22.13 -3.79 -13.33
C ALA A 34 22.23 -4.29 -11.88
N VAL A 35 21.16 -4.91 -11.38
CA VAL A 35 21.06 -5.35 -9.97
C VAL A 35 20.49 -6.75 -9.93
N ASP A 36 21.08 -7.60 -9.08
CA ASP A 36 20.49 -8.86 -8.67
C ASP A 36 20.56 -9.01 -7.15
N ILE A 37 19.39 -9.10 -6.52
CA ILE A 37 19.23 -9.42 -5.10
C ILE A 37 18.95 -10.92 -5.03
N LEU A 38 19.88 -11.67 -4.45
CA LEU A 38 19.78 -13.13 -4.35
C LEU A 38 19.65 -13.56 -2.89
N SER A 39 18.73 -14.48 -2.63
CA SER A 39 18.67 -15.21 -1.37
C SER A 39 19.90 -16.11 -1.20
N ARG A 40 20.02 -16.73 -0.02
CA ARG A 40 21.05 -17.75 0.25
C ARG A 40 21.06 -18.94 -0.70
N ASN A 41 19.90 -19.30 -1.26
CA ASN A 41 19.76 -20.40 -2.23
C ASN A 41 19.62 -19.90 -3.68
N ASN A 42 20.17 -18.72 -3.98
CA ASN A 42 20.19 -18.10 -5.31
C ASN A 42 18.79 -17.85 -5.90
N LYS A 43 17.76 -17.72 -5.07
CA LYS A 43 16.44 -17.27 -5.52
C LYS A 43 16.48 -15.76 -5.72
N SER A 44 16.00 -15.30 -6.87
CA SER A 44 15.87 -13.88 -7.12
C SER A 44 14.82 -13.27 -6.21
N PHE A 45 15.18 -12.14 -5.63
CA PHE A 45 14.36 -11.30 -4.79
C PHE A 45 14.02 -9.96 -5.46
N ASN A 46 14.44 -9.76 -6.72
CA ASN A 46 14.25 -8.52 -7.47
C ASN A 46 12.77 -8.13 -7.56
N GLU A 47 11.92 -9.04 -8.01
CA GLU A 47 10.48 -8.80 -8.20
C GLU A 47 9.75 -8.67 -6.85
N LYS A 48 10.04 -9.61 -5.93
CA LYS A 48 9.37 -9.66 -4.63
C LYS A 48 9.76 -8.51 -3.73
N PHE A 49 10.94 -7.91 -3.87
CA PHE A 49 11.39 -6.81 -3.01
C PHE A 49 11.72 -5.57 -3.85
N TYR A 50 10.81 -5.25 -4.79
CA TYR A 50 11.01 -4.23 -5.82
C TYR A 50 11.40 -2.86 -5.26
N SER A 51 10.90 -2.47 -4.07
CA SER A 51 11.23 -1.15 -3.49
C SER A 51 12.71 -1.04 -3.11
N ALA A 52 13.33 -2.12 -2.64
CA ALA A 52 14.78 -2.17 -2.41
C ALA A 52 15.55 -2.25 -3.74
N TYR A 53 15.07 -3.08 -4.67
CA TYR A 53 15.65 -3.24 -6.01
C TYR A 53 15.76 -1.91 -6.77
N GLU A 54 14.70 -1.10 -6.80
CA GLU A 54 14.69 0.19 -7.51
C GLU A 54 15.66 1.21 -6.91
N VAL A 55 15.88 1.18 -5.60
CA VAL A 55 16.87 2.06 -4.94
C VAL A 55 18.29 1.60 -5.27
N LEU A 56 18.56 0.29 -5.21
CA LEU A 56 19.85 -0.28 -5.60
C LEU A 56 20.18 0.01 -7.07
N LYS A 57 19.17 -0.04 -7.95
CA LYS A 57 19.33 0.27 -9.38
C LYS A 57 19.82 1.70 -9.62
N LYS A 58 19.34 2.65 -8.82
CA LYS A 58 19.74 4.07 -8.87
C LYS A 58 21.08 4.34 -8.21
N TRP A 59 21.59 3.43 -7.40
CA TRP A 59 22.89 3.58 -6.74
C TRP A 59 24.04 3.62 -7.77
N ASN A 60 23.90 2.89 -8.88
CA ASN A 60 24.77 2.98 -10.05
C ASN A 60 26.28 2.83 -9.75
N ILE A 61 26.63 1.83 -8.93
CA ILE A 61 28.01 1.44 -8.61
C ILE A 61 28.27 -0.02 -8.97
N ASN A 62 29.54 -0.42 -9.03
CA ASN A 62 29.95 -1.82 -9.12
C ASN A 62 30.32 -2.32 -7.73
N ALA A 63 29.43 -3.10 -7.10
CA ALA A 63 29.66 -3.60 -5.75
C ALA A 63 28.90 -4.90 -5.46
N VAL A 64 29.36 -5.65 -4.46
CA VAL A 64 28.63 -6.77 -3.87
C VAL A 64 28.42 -6.48 -2.39
N VAL A 65 27.16 -6.42 -1.95
CA VAL A 65 26.79 -6.11 -0.56
C VAL A 65 25.96 -7.23 0.06
N ASP A 66 26.14 -7.46 1.36
CA ASP A 66 25.44 -8.49 2.14
C ASP A 66 24.56 -7.81 3.19
N GLY A 67 23.34 -8.34 3.37
CA GLY A 67 22.35 -7.70 4.20
C GLY A 67 21.16 -8.59 4.55
N GLU A 68 20.23 -8.01 5.30
CA GLU A 68 18.98 -8.64 5.70
C GLU A 68 17.78 -7.79 5.25
N ILE A 69 16.84 -8.39 4.53
CA ILE A 69 15.59 -7.73 4.13
C ILE A 69 14.53 -8.01 5.19
N ILE A 70 13.93 -6.95 5.72
CA ILE A 70 12.88 -7.00 6.74
C ILE A 70 11.69 -6.14 6.37
N VAL A 71 10.54 -6.42 7.01
CA VAL A 71 9.43 -5.46 7.09
C VAL A 71 9.40 -4.93 8.52
N VAL A 72 9.47 -3.61 8.68
CA VAL A 72 9.35 -2.98 10.01
C VAL A 72 7.90 -2.62 10.31
N ASN A 73 7.50 -2.83 11.57
CA ASN A 73 6.22 -2.37 12.08
C ASN A 73 6.30 -0.89 12.54
N GLU A 74 5.19 -0.37 13.06
CA GLU A 74 5.06 1.04 13.48
C GLU A 74 6.05 1.45 14.59
N ASN A 75 6.56 0.48 15.35
CA ASN A 75 7.54 0.69 16.41
C ASN A 75 9.00 0.54 15.92
N GLY A 76 9.20 0.30 14.62
CA GLY A 76 10.53 0.07 14.03
C GLY A 76 11.10 -1.33 14.26
N VAL A 77 10.28 -2.28 14.76
CA VAL A 77 10.69 -3.68 15.01
C VAL A 77 10.39 -4.54 13.79
N ALA A 78 11.29 -5.46 13.47
CA ALA A 78 11.12 -6.43 12.37
C ALA A 78 9.91 -7.35 12.63
N ASP A 79 9.10 -7.57 11.59
CA ASP A 79 7.94 -8.46 11.60
C ASP A 79 8.07 -9.47 10.47
N PHE A 80 8.59 -10.66 10.81
CA PHE A 80 8.85 -11.72 9.84
C PHE A 80 7.58 -12.22 9.16
N SER A 81 6.47 -12.34 9.90
CA SER A 81 5.19 -12.78 9.33
C SER A 81 4.71 -11.79 8.26
N LYS A 82 4.82 -10.48 8.51
CA LYS A 82 4.53 -9.45 7.50
C LYS A 82 5.48 -9.48 6.31
N LEU A 83 6.77 -9.80 6.51
CA LEU A 83 7.71 -9.97 5.41
C LEU A 83 7.31 -11.13 4.47
N GLN A 84 6.74 -12.21 5.01
CA GLN A 84 6.26 -13.33 4.18
C GLN A 84 5.03 -12.96 3.35
N GLU A 85 4.11 -12.26 4.01
CA GLU A 85 2.86 -11.79 3.42
C GLU A 85 3.03 -10.51 2.59
N TRP A 86 4.23 -9.92 2.60
CA TRP A 86 4.52 -8.70 1.86
C TRP A 86 4.21 -8.89 0.38
N ARG A 87 3.44 -7.95 -0.14
CA ARG A 87 3.13 -7.87 -1.56
C ARG A 87 3.37 -6.45 -2.06
N SER A 88 3.09 -5.41 -1.28
CA SER A 88 3.36 -4.01 -1.68
C SER A 88 3.65 -3.11 -0.47
N GLU A 89 3.99 -1.86 -0.74
CA GLU A 89 4.22 -0.84 0.30
C GLU A 89 2.99 -0.56 1.19
N ALA A 90 1.80 -1.02 0.82
CA ALA A 90 0.62 -0.98 1.69
C ALA A 90 0.72 -1.93 2.90
N ASP A 91 1.56 -2.99 2.82
CA ASP A 91 1.67 -4.03 3.86
C ASP A 91 2.68 -3.66 4.97
N GLY A 92 3.54 -2.67 4.73
CA GLY A 92 4.55 -2.20 5.68
C GLY A 92 5.76 -1.57 4.99
N GLU A 93 6.69 -1.02 5.80
CA GLU A 93 7.94 -0.47 5.29
C GLU A 93 8.97 -1.61 5.13
N LEU A 94 9.30 -1.91 3.88
CA LEU A 94 10.36 -2.86 3.53
C LEU A 94 11.71 -2.15 3.63
N VAL A 95 12.64 -2.74 4.38
CA VAL A 95 13.99 -2.20 4.57
C VAL A 95 15.02 -3.30 4.33
N TYR A 96 16.04 -2.99 3.53
CA TYR A 96 17.22 -3.82 3.34
C TYR A 96 18.37 -3.27 4.20
N TYR A 97 18.66 -3.94 5.32
CA TYR A 97 19.77 -3.60 6.21
C TYR A 97 21.06 -4.22 5.70
N LEU A 98 21.92 -3.39 5.10
CA LEU A 98 23.26 -3.77 4.67
C LEU A 98 24.18 -3.85 5.88
N PHE A 99 24.85 -4.98 6.08
CA PHE A 99 25.78 -5.15 7.21
C PHE A 99 27.21 -5.43 6.79
N ASP A 100 27.48 -5.67 5.50
CA ASP A 100 28.84 -5.84 4.96
C ASP A 100 28.92 -5.48 3.46
N ILE A 101 30.14 -5.20 2.99
CA ILE A 101 30.49 -5.01 1.58
C ILE A 101 31.64 -5.96 1.23
N LEU A 102 31.47 -6.74 0.17
CA LEU A 102 32.36 -7.85 -0.17
C LEU A 102 33.31 -7.50 -1.31
N TRP A 103 32.84 -6.69 -2.26
CA TRP A 103 33.59 -6.32 -3.44
C TRP A 103 33.14 -4.93 -3.91
N MET A 104 34.06 -4.13 -4.46
CA MET A 104 33.75 -2.80 -4.98
C MET A 104 34.75 -2.37 -6.05
N GLU A 105 34.27 -1.90 -7.21
CA GLU A 105 35.05 -1.25 -8.28
C GLU A 105 36.37 -1.97 -8.65
N GLY A 106 36.32 -3.30 -8.77
CA GLY A 106 37.49 -4.12 -9.12
C GLY A 106 38.26 -4.70 -7.93
N TYR A 107 37.99 -4.25 -6.71
CA TYR A 107 38.70 -4.66 -5.51
C TYR A 107 37.92 -5.68 -4.69
N ASP A 108 38.57 -6.80 -4.39
CA ASP A 108 38.08 -7.77 -3.40
C ASP A 108 38.30 -7.21 -1.99
N LEU A 109 37.21 -6.89 -1.29
CA LEU A 109 37.25 -6.34 0.05
C LEU A 109 37.18 -7.44 1.13
N THR A 110 36.92 -8.70 0.77
CA THR A 110 36.70 -9.79 1.74
C THR A 110 37.90 -10.05 2.65
N THR A 111 39.11 -9.68 2.20
CA THR A 111 40.36 -9.81 2.94
C THR A 111 40.63 -8.65 3.91
N LEU A 112 39.93 -7.52 3.77
CA LEU A 112 40.06 -6.38 4.68
C LEU A 112 39.40 -6.67 6.03
N PRO A 113 39.84 -6.04 7.13
CA PRO A 113 39.12 -6.06 8.40
C PRO A 113 37.66 -5.59 8.29
N LEU A 114 36.75 -6.21 9.02
CA LEU A 114 35.32 -5.84 9.07
C LEU A 114 35.11 -4.35 9.32
N ILE A 115 35.87 -3.74 10.24
CA ILE A 115 35.72 -2.32 10.56
C ILE A 115 35.99 -1.41 9.34
N GLU A 116 36.96 -1.77 8.49
CA GLU A 116 37.27 -1.03 7.27
C GLU A 116 36.19 -1.23 6.21
N ARG A 117 35.69 -2.46 6.04
CA ARG A 117 34.55 -2.73 5.13
C ARG A 117 33.31 -1.95 5.55
N LYS A 118 33.01 -1.87 6.85
CA LYS A 118 31.88 -1.09 7.37
C LYS A 118 32.05 0.41 7.13
N LYS A 119 33.25 0.98 7.32
CA LYS A 119 33.53 2.39 7.01
C LYS A 119 33.28 2.69 5.54
N ILE A 120 33.77 1.83 4.64
CA ILE A 120 33.52 1.96 3.19
C ILE A 120 32.00 1.95 2.94
N LEU A 121 31.30 0.93 3.43
CA LEU A 121 29.84 0.81 3.25
C LEU A 121 29.07 2.03 3.76
N GLN A 122 29.43 2.58 4.92
CA GLN A 122 28.79 3.78 5.48
C GLN A 122 28.99 5.03 4.62
N LEU A 123 30.15 5.16 3.97
CA LEU A 123 30.45 6.30 3.10
C LEU A 123 29.70 6.23 1.77
N ILE A 124 29.52 5.02 1.23
CA ILE A 124 28.95 4.85 -0.11
C ILE A 124 27.46 4.56 -0.13
N ALA A 125 26.87 4.05 0.97
CA ALA A 125 25.48 3.60 1.00
C ALA A 125 24.51 4.74 0.63
N PRO A 126 23.45 4.44 -0.16
CA PRO A 126 22.51 5.46 -0.58
C PRO A 126 21.69 5.93 0.61
N GLN A 127 21.45 7.24 0.72
CA GLN A 127 20.52 7.77 1.71
C GLN A 127 19.08 7.46 1.28
N SER A 128 18.49 6.42 1.85
CA SER A 128 17.13 5.99 1.54
C SER A 128 16.43 5.42 2.78
N ALA A 129 15.10 5.46 2.80
CA ALA A 129 14.32 4.78 3.82
C ALA A 129 14.40 3.25 3.67
N SER A 130 14.45 2.77 2.41
CA SER A 130 14.41 1.34 2.07
C SER A 130 15.76 0.63 2.11
N ILE A 131 16.87 1.37 2.21
CA ILE A 131 18.21 0.80 2.36
C ILE A 131 18.87 1.49 3.55
N ARG A 132 19.31 0.71 4.53
CA ARG A 132 19.96 1.23 5.74
C ARG A 132 21.22 0.43 6.01
N VAL A 133 22.22 1.07 6.61
CA VAL A 133 23.42 0.36 7.08
C VAL A 133 23.18 -0.10 8.52
N SER A 134 23.55 -1.34 8.83
CA SER A 134 23.49 -1.89 10.19
C SER A 134 24.50 -1.17 11.08
N GLU A 135 24.00 -0.42 12.06
CA GLU A 135 24.82 0.31 13.02
C GLU A 135 25.39 -0.66 14.07
N SER A 136 26.64 -0.40 14.47
CA SER A 136 27.26 -1.06 15.60
C SER A 136 27.12 -0.18 16.84
N PHE A 137 26.80 -0.79 17.97
CA PHE A 137 26.65 -0.09 19.24
C PHE A 137 27.91 -0.24 20.08
N ASP A 138 28.37 0.89 20.62
CA ASP A 138 29.50 0.97 21.56
C ASP A 138 28.99 0.90 23.01
N THR A 139 28.13 -0.08 23.27
CA THR A 139 27.50 -0.35 24.58
C THR A 139 27.87 -1.76 25.02
N GLY A 140 27.85 -2.02 26.32
CA GLY A 140 28.06 -3.37 26.85
C GLY A 140 27.11 -4.38 26.19
N ALA A 141 27.63 -5.54 25.80
CA ALA A 141 26.85 -6.59 25.16
C ALA A 141 25.67 -7.05 26.01
N ASN A 142 25.85 -7.07 27.33
CA ASN A 142 24.80 -7.40 28.29
C ASN A 142 23.67 -6.38 28.25
N GLU A 143 24.02 -5.09 28.25
CA GLU A 143 23.06 -3.99 28.21
C GLU A 143 22.29 -4.00 26.89
N PHE A 144 23.00 -4.16 25.78
CA PHE A 144 22.39 -4.23 24.45
C PHE A 144 21.46 -5.45 24.32
N PHE A 145 21.84 -6.59 24.90
CA PHE A 145 21.00 -7.78 24.93
C PHE A 145 19.72 -7.59 25.77
N GLU A 146 19.81 -6.93 26.92
CA GLU A 146 18.64 -6.60 27.75
C GLU A 146 17.69 -5.62 27.06
N VAL A 147 18.24 -4.64 26.34
CA VAL A 147 17.44 -3.74 25.49
C VAL A 147 16.78 -4.52 24.36
N ALA A 148 17.50 -5.42 23.69
CA ALA A 148 16.95 -6.28 22.65
C ALA A 148 15.80 -7.16 23.15
N LYS A 149 15.90 -7.71 24.38
CA LYS A 149 14.80 -8.44 25.04
C LYS A 149 13.58 -7.54 25.29
N LYS A 150 13.78 -6.36 25.88
CA LYS A 150 12.68 -5.40 26.16
C LYS A 150 11.96 -4.97 24.88
N MET A 151 12.70 -4.82 23.79
CA MET A 151 12.18 -4.45 22.48
C MET A 151 11.67 -5.65 21.66
N LYS A 152 11.75 -6.88 22.21
CA LYS A 152 11.35 -8.13 21.54
C LYS A 152 12.02 -8.34 20.17
N LEU A 153 13.27 -7.89 20.03
CA LEU A 153 14.10 -8.18 18.87
C LEU A 153 14.50 -9.66 18.88
N GLU A 154 14.92 -10.21 17.75
CA GLU A 154 15.31 -11.63 17.65
C GLU A 154 16.58 -11.96 18.46
N GLY A 155 17.48 -11.00 18.57
CA GLY A 155 18.80 -11.22 19.14
C GLY A 155 19.78 -10.09 18.84
N ILE A 156 21.03 -10.36 19.19
CA ILE A 156 22.18 -9.54 18.83
C ILE A 156 23.21 -10.40 18.08
N ILE A 157 24.00 -9.78 17.23
CA ILE A 157 25.14 -10.40 16.56
C ILE A 157 26.41 -9.71 17.06
N ALA A 158 27.31 -10.49 17.64
CA ALA A 158 28.66 -10.05 17.95
C ALA A 158 29.59 -10.38 16.78
N LYS A 159 30.38 -9.41 16.32
CA LYS A 159 31.35 -9.62 15.25
C LYS A 159 32.72 -9.12 15.70
N LYS A 160 33.78 -9.89 15.44
CA LYS A 160 35.15 -9.42 15.67
C LYS A 160 35.49 -8.33 14.66
N ALA A 161 35.89 -7.16 15.12
CA ALA A 161 36.16 -5.97 14.30
C ALA A 161 37.25 -6.21 13.24
N GLN A 162 38.18 -7.12 13.53
CA GLN A 162 39.29 -7.49 12.65
C GLN A 162 39.00 -8.76 11.80
N SER A 163 37.77 -9.29 11.83
CA SER A 163 37.43 -10.50 11.05
C SER A 163 37.41 -10.24 9.55
N ILE A 164 37.96 -11.19 8.80
CA ILE A 164 37.84 -11.26 7.34
C ILE A 164 36.51 -11.94 6.96
N TYR A 165 36.03 -11.70 5.74
CA TYR A 165 34.80 -12.32 5.26
C TYR A 165 35.09 -13.66 4.58
N MET A 166 34.55 -14.75 5.12
CA MET A 166 34.65 -16.10 4.51
C MET A 166 33.28 -16.54 3.97
N PRO A 167 33.06 -16.57 2.64
CA PRO A 167 31.82 -17.05 2.04
C PRO A 167 31.53 -18.51 2.41
N GLY A 168 30.27 -18.85 2.72
CA GLY A 168 29.85 -20.22 3.05
C GLY A 168 30.30 -20.77 4.42
N PHE A 169 31.40 -20.29 4.99
CA PHE A 169 31.95 -20.82 6.25
C PHE A 169 31.19 -20.32 7.48
N ARG A 170 30.99 -21.23 8.45
CA ARG A 170 30.50 -20.90 9.80
C ARG A 170 31.66 -20.45 10.67
N SER A 171 31.72 -19.15 10.94
CA SER A 171 32.81 -18.51 11.67
C SER A 171 32.55 -18.53 13.18
N LYS A 172 33.64 -18.58 13.94
CA LYS A 172 33.65 -18.30 15.39
C LYS A 172 33.84 -16.82 15.69
N GLU A 173 34.13 -16.00 14.69
CA GLU A 173 34.33 -14.56 14.82
C GLU A 173 33.04 -13.76 14.61
N TRP A 174 31.98 -14.43 14.17
CA TRP A 174 30.63 -13.90 14.08
C TRP A 174 29.74 -14.79 14.93
N LEU A 175 29.22 -14.25 16.02
CA LEU A 175 28.44 -14.97 17.01
C LEU A 175 27.03 -14.38 17.06
N LYS A 176 26.02 -15.23 17.09
CA LYS A 176 24.62 -14.83 17.25
C LYS A 176 24.16 -15.22 18.65
N ILE A 177 23.54 -14.28 19.35
CA ILE A 177 22.97 -14.46 20.68
C ILE A 177 21.48 -14.15 20.55
N LYS A 178 20.63 -15.16 20.74
CA LYS A 178 19.18 -15.03 20.52
C LYS A 178 18.50 -14.66 21.85
N THR A 179 17.55 -13.72 21.81
CA THR A 179 16.70 -13.38 22.97
C THR A 179 15.58 -14.40 23.15
N GLU A 180 15.15 -15.04 22.06
CA GLU A 180 14.13 -16.08 22.02
C GLU A 180 14.71 -17.39 21.48
N THR A 181 14.27 -18.51 22.06
CA THR A 181 14.62 -19.84 21.55
C THR A 181 13.85 -20.12 20.26
N ARG A 182 14.53 -19.90 19.13
CA ARG A 182 14.04 -20.15 17.76
C ARG A 182 14.87 -21.20 17.06
N GLN A 183 14.21 -22.07 16.30
CA GLN A 183 14.81 -23.15 15.54
C GLN A 183 14.18 -23.22 14.16
N GLU A 184 15.00 -23.51 13.16
CA GLU A 184 14.51 -23.87 11.83
C GLU A 184 14.22 -25.37 11.81
N ALA A 185 13.12 -25.75 11.18
CA ALA A 185 12.65 -27.12 11.15
C ALA A 185 11.97 -27.43 9.81
N ILE A 186 12.05 -28.69 9.42
CA ILE A 186 11.51 -29.20 8.16
C ILE A 186 10.13 -29.79 8.43
N ILE A 187 9.15 -29.41 7.61
CA ILE A 187 7.82 -30.00 7.65
C ILE A 187 7.88 -31.36 6.93
N ALA A 188 7.55 -32.43 7.66
CA ALA A 188 7.58 -33.81 7.17
C ALA A 188 6.21 -34.51 7.25
N GLY A 189 5.22 -33.85 7.84
CA GLY A 189 3.82 -34.29 7.80
C GLY A 189 2.91 -33.26 8.45
N TYR A 190 1.61 -33.53 8.41
CA TYR A 190 0.63 -32.79 9.21
C TYR A 190 -0.45 -33.73 9.73
N THR A 191 -1.00 -33.38 10.89
CA THR A 191 -2.10 -34.12 11.53
C THR A 191 -3.43 -33.42 11.30
N ARG A 192 -4.53 -34.18 11.31
CA ARG A 192 -5.90 -33.65 11.35
C ARG A 192 -6.71 -34.40 12.39
N ASN A 193 -7.11 -33.71 13.46
CA ASN A 193 -7.94 -34.26 14.51
C ASN A 193 -9.39 -34.46 14.01
N GLU A 194 -10.07 -35.48 14.52
CA GLU A 194 -11.52 -35.64 14.33
C GLU A 194 -12.28 -34.38 14.77
N ASN A 195 -13.33 -34.02 14.01
CA ASN A 195 -14.22 -32.89 14.27
C ASN A 195 -13.55 -31.50 14.36
N THR A 196 -12.36 -31.33 13.80
CA THR A 196 -11.71 -30.01 13.74
C THR A 196 -12.23 -29.17 12.56
N SER A 197 -12.53 -27.89 12.82
CA SER A 197 -12.79 -26.89 11.77
C SER A 197 -11.50 -26.44 11.07
N LYS A 198 -10.34 -26.71 11.66
CA LYS A 198 -9.03 -26.35 11.10
C LYS A 198 -8.68 -27.22 9.89
N LYS A 199 -7.86 -26.67 8.99
CA LYS A 199 -7.40 -27.41 7.80
C LYS A 199 -6.39 -28.50 8.15
N PHE A 200 -5.52 -28.21 9.12
CA PHE A 200 -4.70 -29.18 9.82
C PHE A 200 -4.61 -28.80 11.31
N SER A 201 -4.34 -29.78 12.16
CA SER A 201 -4.25 -29.63 13.62
C SER A 201 -2.84 -29.34 14.09
N ALA A 202 -1.82 -30.00 13.52
CA ALA A 202 -0.42 -29.70 13.78
C ALA A 202 0.47 -30.07 12.59
N LEU A 203 1.61 -29.39 12.46
CA LEU A 203 2.69 -29.79 11.56
C LEU A 203 3.67 -30.71 12.31
N LEU A 204 4.07 -31.80 11.66
CA LEU A 204 5.10 -32.72 12.17
C LEU A 204 6.45 -32.25 11.66
N MET A 205 7.31 -31.84 12.59
CA MET A 205 8.55 -31.14 12.29
C MET A 205 9.77 -32.02 12.56
N GLY A 206 10.84 -31.80 11.79
CA GLY A 206 12.12 -32.46 11.99
C GLY A 206 13.35 -31.60 11.71
N VAL A 207 14.52 -32.10 12.08
CA VAL A 207 15.84 -31.53 11.73
C VAL A 207 16.76 -32.65 11.29
N TYR A 208 17.71 -32.34 10.40
CA TYR A 208 18.75 -33.30 10.06
C TYR A 208 19.79 -33.40 11.19
N ASP A 209 20.09 -34.63 11.59
CA ASP A 209 21.22 -34.99 12.45
C ASP A 209 21.94 -36.18 11.81
N ASN A 210 23.24 -36.02 11.51
CA ASN A 210 24.05 -37.01 10.79
C ASN A 210 23.39 -37.57 9.51
N GLY A 211 22.76 -36.69 8.72
CA GLY A 211 22.09 -37.06 7.47
C GLY A 211 20.71 -37.72 7.62
N LYS A 212 20.23 -37.92 8.85
CA LYS A 212 18.91 -38.51 9.14
C LYS A 212 17.95 -37.47 9.67
N LEU A 213 16.68 -37.54 9.24
CA LEU A 213 15.65 -36.61 9.68
C LEU A 213 15.07 -37.07 11.04
N GLN A 214 15.38 -36.32 12.08
CA GLN A 214 14.94 -36.58 13.45
C GLN A 214 13.69 -35.76 13.78
N PHE A 215 12.69 -36.40 14.38
CA PHE A 215 11.45 -35.73 14.80
C PHE A 215 11.67 -34.85 16.03
N ILE A 216 11.21 -33.60 15.98
CA ILE A 216 11.39 -32.62 17.07
C ILE A 216 10.08 -32.21 17.75
N GLY A 217 8.95 -32.77 17.30
CA GLY A 217 7.64 -32.54 17.90
C GLY A 217 6.58 -31.93 16.95
N PRO A 218 5.30 -31.97 17.36
CA PRO A 218 4.21 -31.36 16.62
C PRO A 218 4.06 -29.87 16.92
N VAL A 219 3.74 -29.07 15.91
CA VAL A 219 3.49 -27.62 16.03
C VAL A 219 2.04 -27.31 15.66
N GLY A 220 1.21 -27.02 16.66
CA GLY A 220 -0.24 -26.79 16.49
C GLY A 220 -0.69 -25.33 16.65
N THR A 221 0.23 -24.40 16.88
CA THR A 221 -0.07 -22.97 17.13
C THR A 221 0.79 -22.08 16.24
N GLY A 222 0.40 -20.79 16.10
CA GLY A 222 1.12 -19.82 15.26
C GLY A 222 0.60 -19.71 13.83
N PHE A 223 -0.61 -20.19 13.55
CA PHE A 223 -1.24 -20.14 12.23
C PHE A 223 -2.53 -19.33 12.27
N SER A 224 -2.75 -18.47 11.26
CA SER A 224 -4.07 -17.98 10.88
C SER A 224 -4.74 -18.95 9.90
N ASP A 225 -6.05 -18.85 9.69
CA ASP A 225 -6.78 -19.70 8.73
C ASP A 225 -6.22 -19.55 7.30
N LYS A 226 -5.80 -18.34 6.94
CA LYS A 226 -5.13 -18.04 5.66
C LYS A 226 -3.80 -18.79 5.55
N ILE A 227 -2.94 -18.67 6.57
CA ILE A 227 -1.64 -19.36 6.61
C ILE A 227 -1.83 -20.89 6.56
N GLN A 228 -2.84 -21.44 7.24
CA GLN A 228 -3.11 -22.88 7.15
C GLN A 228 -3.44 -23.33 5.73
N ASN A 229 -4.23 -22.56 4.99
CA ASN A 229 -4.55 -22.86 3.59
C ASN A 229 -3.31 -22.79 2.69
N GLU A 230 -2.49 -21.75 2.83
CA GLU A 230 -1.26 -21.59 2.02
C GLU A 230 -0.24 -22.71 2.27
N ILE A 231 -0.02 -23.06 3.54
CA ILE A 231 0.84 -24.18 3.91
C ILE A 231 0.29 -25.47 3.30
N LEU A 232 -1.01 -25.75 3.49
CA LEU A 232 -1.61 -26.99 2.99
C LEU A 232 -1.52 -27.09 1.46
N GLN A 233 -1.73 -25.99 0.73
CA GLN A 233 -1.57 -25.97 -0.73
C GLN A 233 -0.14 -26.36 -1.17
N LYS A 234 0.89 -25.88 -0.47
CA LYS A 234 2.29 -26.25 -0.74
C LYS A 234 2.58 -27.70 -0.36
N LEU A 235 2.07 -28.15 0.79
CA LEU A 235 2.29 -29.50 1.30
C LEU A 235 1.61 -30.55 0.42
N LYS A 236 0.43 -30.26 -0.13
CA LYS A 236 -0.30 -31.14 -1.07
C LYS A 236 0.52 -31.56 -2.28
N LEU A 237 1.42 -30.69 -2.77
CA LEU A 237 2.29 -30.98 -3.91
C LEU A 237 3.40 -31.98 -3.57
N HIS A 238 3.59 -32.29 -2.29
CA HIS A 238 4.68 -33.09 -1.76
C HIS A 238 4.20 -34.24 -0.88
N GLU A 239 2.90 -34.56 -0.89
CA GLU A 239 2.35 -35.70 -0.16
C GLU A 239 3.01 -37.01 -0.58
N THR A 240 3.17 -37.90 0.38
CA THR A 240 3.76 -39.22 0.17
C THR A 240 3.15 -40.22 1.13
N ASP A 241 3.11 -41.49 0.72
CA ASP A 241 2.63 -42.58 1.57
C ASP A 241 3.69 -43.05 2.59
N GLN A 242 4.95 -42.61 2.42
CA GLN A 242 6.06 -43.03 3.28
C GLN A 242 6.38 -42.00 4.35
N CYS A 243 6.57 -42.48 5.59
CA CYS A 243 7.06 -41.66 6.69
C CYS A 243 8.48 -41.17 6.38
N PRO A 244 8.76 -39.85 6.39
CA PRO A 244 10.10 -39.32 6.11
C PRO A 244 11.06 -39.43 7.29
N PHE A 245 10.54 -39.74 8.48
CA PHE A 245 11.32 -39.94 9.69
C PHE A 245 11.82 -41.38 9.76
N GLU A 246 12.97 -41.57 10.43
CA GLU A 246 13.57 -42.90 10.64
C GLU A 246 12.63 -43.86 11.38
N THR A 247 11.84 -43.33 12.31
CA THR A 247 10.78 -44.06 13.00
C THR A 247 9.50 -43.24 12.96
N ILE A 248 8.35 -43.89 12.78
CA ILE A 248 7.05 -43.22 12.84
C ILE A 248 6.89 -42.57 14.23
N PRO A 249 6.84 -41.24 14.34
CA PRO A 249 6.78 -40.57 15.62
C PRO A 249 5.45 -40.81 16.33
N GLU A 250 5.45 -40.91 17.66
CA GLU A 250 4.23 -40.97 18.47
C GLU A 250 3.57 -39.59 18.61
N TYR A 251 3.00 -39.08 17.52
CA TYR A 251 2.42 -37.73 17.43
C TYR A 251 1.10 -37.54 18.21
N ASN A 252 0.50 -38.62 18.70
CA ASN A 252 -0.80 -38.61 19.41
C ASN A 252 -0.78 -39.37 20.75
N LYS A 253 0.39 -39.47 21.42
CA LYS A 253 0.51 -40.21 22.68
C LYS A 253 -0.29 -39.54 23.81
N PRO A 254 -1.07 -40.30 24.60
CA PRO A 254 -1.63 -39.83 25.86
C PRO A 254 -0.54 -39.28 26.77
N SER A 255 -0.76 -38.11 27.36
CA SER A 255 0.14 -37.52 28.34
C SER A 255 -0.58 -37.24 29.66
N ARG A 256 0.17 -36.99 30.74
CA ARG A 256 -0.39 -36.62 32.05
C ARG A 256 -1.33 -35.41 31.99
N PHE A 257 -1.11 -34.50 31.04
CA PHE A 257 -1.91 -33.29 30.83
C PHE A 257 -2.96 -33.43 29.71
N ARG A 258 -2.89 -34.51 28.92
CA ARG A 258 -3.84 -34.84 27.85
C ARG A 258 -4.01 -36.35 27.76
N PRO A 259 -4.72 -36.98 28.72
CA PRO A 259 -4.82 -38.44 28.82
C PRO A 259 -5.69 -39.06 27.73
N ASN A 260 -6.54 -38.28 27.06
CA ASN A 260 -7.42 -38.76 26.00
C ASN A 260 -7.34 -37.83 24.77
N PRO A 261 -6.26 -37.89 23.98
CA PRO A 261 -6.12 -37.04 22.81
C PRO A 261 -7.08 -37.50 21.68
N PRO A 262 -7.71 -36.59 20.93
CA PRO A 262 -8.60 -36.95 19.83
C PRO A 262 -7.83 -37.74 18.76
N LYS A 263 -8.49 -38.69 18.08
CA LYS A 263 -7.87 -39.41 16.98
C LYS A 263 -7.42 -38.41 15.91
N ALA A 264 -6.19 -38.58 15.44
CA ALA A 264 -5.55 -37.70 14.48
C ALA A 264 -5.05 -38.52 13.30
N GLU A 265 -5.58 -38.23 12.11
CA GLU A 265 -5.06 -38.76 10.85
C GLU A 265 -3.79 -38.01 10.48
N VAL A 266 -2.80 -38.70 9.91
CA VAL A 266 -1.55 -38.09 9.43
C VAL A 266 -1.44 -38.22 7.93
N THR A 267 -1.03 -37.12 7.32
CA THR A 267 -0.55 -37.08 5.95
C THR A 267 0.95 -36.78 5.97
N TRP A 268 1.76 -37.65 5.38
CA TRP A 268 3.21 -37.45 5.28
C TRP A 268 3.54 -36.60 4.06
N VAL A 269 4.62 -35.83 4.17
CA VAL A 269 5.12 -35.00 3.07
C VAL A 269 6.62 -35.16 2.92
N LYS A 270 7.11 -35.06 1.68
CA LYS A 270 8.55 -35.05 1.42
C LYS A 270 9.21 -33.88 2.19
N PRO A 271 10.38 -34.08 2.83
CA PRO A 271 11.01 -33.11 3.73
C PRO A 271 11.72 -31.99 2.96
N LEU A 272 10.95 -31.20 2.22
CA LEU A 272 11.44 -30.13 1.33
C LEU A 272 11.09 -28.73 1.84
N VAL A 273 10.03 -28.62 2.66
CA VAL A 273 9.53 -27.32 3.13
C VAL A 273 10.12 -26.99 4.49
N VAL A 274 10.88 -25.89 4.56
CA VAL A 274 11.46 -25.39 5.80
C VAL A 274 10.54 -24.35 6.43
N ALA A 275 10.45 -24.37 7.76
CA ALA A 275 9.76 -23.37 8.55
C ALA A 275 10.61 -22.93 9.74
N GLU A 276 10.32 -21.73 10.22
CA GLU A 276 10.85 -21.19 11.45
C GLU A 276 9.84 -21.33 12.58
N ILE A 277 10.31 -21.80 13.73
CA ILE A 277 9.50 -22.03 14.91
C ILE A 277 10.16 -21.43 16.15
N SER A 278 9.36 -20.81 17.01
CA SER A 278 9.78 -20.45 18.38
C SER A 278 9.32 -21.50 19.36
N TYR A 279 10.04 -21.72 20.44
CA TYR A 279 9.66 -22.62 21.53
C TYR A 279 10.01 -21.99 22.88
N ARG A 280 9.65 -22.64 23.99
CA ARG A 280 10.05 -22.19 25.34
C ARG A 280 11.27 -22.93 25.85
N GLU A 281 11.26 -24.25 25.70
CA GLU A 281 12.27 -25.15 26.23
C GLU A 281 12.39 -26.36 25.29
N MET A 282 13.54 -27.01 25.27
CA MET A 282 13.77 -28.26 24.55
C MET A 282 14.10 -29.35 25.56
N THR A 283 13.49 -30.54 25.42
CA THR A 283 13.78 -31.67 26.30
C THR A 283 15.15 -32.28 25.98
N LYS A 284 15.69 -33.08 26.91
CA LYS A 284 16.93 -33.84 26.70
C LYS A 284 16.87 -34.73 25.45
N ASP A 285 15.69 -35.27 25.16
CA ASP A 285 15.42 -36.12 23.99
C ASP A 285 15.22 -35.33 22.69
N GLY A 286 15.26 -33.99 22.73
CA GLY A 286 15.17 -33.12 21.55
C GLY A 286 13.77 -32.70 21.13
N ALA A 287 12.74 -32.99 21.92
CA ALA A 287 11.39 -32.51 21.68
C ALA A 287 11.21 -31.05 22.14
N LEU A 288 10.52 -30.24 21.34
CA LEU A 288 10.26 -28.84 21.64
C LEU A 288 9.01 -28.68 22.52
N ARG A 289 9.10 -27.85 23.56
CA ARG A 289 7.97 -27.48 24.43
C ARG A 289 7.39 -26.13 24.03
N HIS A 290 6.06 -26.09 23.92
CA HIS A 290 5.30 -24.93 23.43
C HIS A 290 5.78 -24.37 22.09
N PRO A 291 6.01 -25.21 21.06
CA PRO A 291 6.42 -24.69 19.77
C PRO A 291 5.28 -23.92 19.10
N SER A 292 5.64 -22.83 18.45
CA SER A 292 4.75 -21.96 17.70
C SER A 292 5.38 -21.61 16.36
N PHE A 293 4.60 -21.74 15.29
CA PHE A 293 5.02 -21.41 13.95
C PHE A 293 5.23 -19.90 13.80
N LYS A 294 6.32 -19.52 13.14
CA LYS A 294 6.65 -18.12 12.83
C LYS A 294 6.55 -17.81 11.34
N GLY A 295 6.92 -18.78 10.50
CA GLY A 295 6.83 -18.61 9.07
C GLY A 295 7.55 -19.68 8.26
N LEU A 296 7.34 -19.70 6.94
CA LEU A 296 8.09 -20.56 6.01
C LEU A 296 9.49 -19.98 5.70
N ARG A 297 10.48 -20.82 5.40
CA ARG A 297 11.84 -20.37 5.01
C ARG A 297 12.15 -20.82 3.60
N GLU A 298 11.56 -20.13 2.63
CA GLU A 298 11.77 -20.41 1.19
C GLU A 298 13.20 -20.11 0.74
N ASP A 299 13.92 -19.28 1.49
CA ASP A 299 15.31 -18.89 1.30
C ASP A 299 16.32 -19.99 1.67
N LYS A 300 15.87 -21.10 2.25
CA LYS A 300 16.72 -22.18 2.75
C LYS A 300 16.44 -23.53 2.11
N ASN A 301 17.50 -24.33 1.98
CA ASN A 301 17.40 -25.73 1.60
C ASN A 301 17.16 -26.59 2.84
N ALA A 302 16.25 -27.55 2.75
CA ALA A 302 15.92 -28.43 3.86
C ALA A 302 17.14 -29.21 4.40
N GLN A 303 18.07 -29.60 3.53
CA GLN A 303 19.28 -30.33 3.92
C GLN A 303 20.22 -29.54 4.85
N ASP A 304 20.15 -28.20 4.82
CA ASP A 304 20.99 -27.35 5.68
C ASP A 304 20.41 -27.16 7.09
N VAL A 305 19.20 -27.68 7.33
CA VAL A 305 18.45 -27.49 8.58
C VAL A 305 18.87 -28.55 9.59
N VAL A 306 19.91 -28.20 10.37
CA VAL A 306 20.45 -29.04 11.44
C VAL A 306 20.14 -28.47 12.82
N ARG A 307 20.26 -29.30 13.86
CA ARG A 307 20.06 -28.87 15.24
C ARG A 307 21.12 -27.86 15.67
N GLU A 308 20.71 -26.67 16.10
CA GLU A 308 21.64 -25.68 16.63
C GLU A 308 21.97 -26.03 18.09
N LYS A 309 23.20 -26.45 18.38
CA LYS A 309 23.73 -26.56 19.75
C LYS A 309 24.49 -25.28 20.06
N ALA A 310 24.04 -24.55 21.09
CA ALA A 310 24.78 -23.40 21.61
C ALA A 310 26.12 -23.88 22.17
N LYS A 311 27.19 -23.11 21.92
CA LYS A 311 28.50 -23.32 22.56
C LYS A 311 28.59 -22.41 23.78
N HIS A 312 29.22 -22.90 24.85
CA HIS A 312 29.49 -22.10 26.05
C HIS A 312 30.36 -20.90 25.72
N THR A 313 29.92 -19.74 26.18
CA THR A 313 30.48 -18.44 25.84
C THR A 313 31.87 -18.21 26.43
N GLU A 314 32.11 -18.63 27.68
CA GLU A 314 33.43 -18.56 28.37
C GLU A 314 34.53 -19.36 27.66
N ALA A 315 34.17 -20.42 26.91
CA ALA A 315 35.13 -21.17 26.09
C ALA A 315 35.61 -20.41 24.85
N VAL A 316 35.08 -19.19 24.60
CA VAL A 316 35.28 -18.42 23.36
C VAL A 316 35.80 -17.00 23.61
N VAL A 317 35.64 -16.39 24.80
CA VAL A 317 35.90 -14.95 24.98
C VAL A 317 36.11 -14.55 26.47
N ASN A 318 37.00 -13.56 26.78
CA ASN A 318 37.66 -13.30 28.08
C ASN A 318 37.87 -11.80 28.52
N GLU A 319 36.83 -11.17 29.13
CA GLU A 319 36.73 -9.94 29.99
C GLU A 319 37.29 -8.53 29.63
N VAL A 320 36.44 -7.45 29.64
CA VAL A 320 36.52 -6.14 30.41
C VAL A 320 35.18 -5.32 30.36
N GLU A 321 34.84 -4.60 31.44
CA GLU A 321 33.61 -3.81 31.77
C GLU A 321 33.36 -2.45 31.04
N PRO A 322 32.09 -1.93 30.98
CA PRO A 322 31.68 -0.74 30.21
C PRO A 322 31.17 0.48 31.03
N ASN A 323 30.99 1.62 30.33
CA ASN A 323 30.35 2.86 30.80
C ASN A 323 29.37 3.40 29.72
N LEU A 324 28.19 3.89 30.12
CA LEU A 324 27.00 4.15 29.28
C LEU A 324 26.97 5.51 28.53
N PRO A 325 26.34 5.56 27.34
CA PRO A 325 25.49 6.71 26.99
C PRO A 325 24.14 6.38 26.32
N ASP A 326 23.15 7.23 26.61
CA ASP A 326 21.79 7.27 26.05
C ASP A 326 21.76 7.71 24.56
N LYS A 327 21.45 6.79 23.64
CA LYS A 327 20.95 7.14 22.29
C LYS A 327 19.76 6.25 21.89
N LYS A 328 18.73 6.86 21.29
CA LYS A 328 17.56 6.16 20.73
C LYS A 328 18.01 5.20 19.62
N LEU A 329 17.91 3.88 19.87
CA LEU A 329 18.47 2.83 19.00
C LEU A 329 17.75 2.59 17.67
N PHE A 330 16.52 3.09 17.48
CA PHE A 330 15.74 2.83 16.26
C PHE A 330 15.00 4.08 15.79
N LYS A 331 15.10 4.37 14.49
CA LYS A 331 14.20 5.32 13.83
C LYS A 331 12.94 4.58 13.43
N ALA A 332 11.84 4.89 14.11
CA ALA A 332 10.50 4.51 13.68
C ALA A 332 10.26 4.99 12.23
N PRO A 333 9.43 4.28 11.45
CA PRO A 333 8.98 4.75 10.14
C PRO A 333 8.57 6.22 10.20
N GLY A 334 8.99 7.03 9.22
CA GLY A 334 8.37 8.34 8.99
C GLY A 334 6.86 8.17 8.76
N LYS A 335 6.05 9.23 8.94
CA LYS A 335 4.58 9.18 8.70
C LYS A 335 4.27 8.36 7.44
N LYS A 336 3.52 7.26 7.59
CA LYS A 336 3.18 6.29 6.54
C LYS A 336 2.67 7.01 5.28
N GLU A 337 3.54 7.15 4.30
CA GLU A 337 3.18 7.69 3.00
C GLU A 337 2.48 6.60 2.18
N ARG A 338 1.27 6.89 1.70
CA ARG A 338 0.58 5.98 0.75
C ARG A 338 1.32 6.03 -0.59
N LYS A 339 1.86 4.89 -1.00
CA LYS A 339 2.59 4.74 -2.27
C LYS A 339 1.86 3.76 -3.19
N THR A 340 2.12 2.47 -3.07
CA THR A 340 1.52 1.45 -3.94
C THR A 340 0.60 0.51 -3.17
N LEU A 341 -0.61 0.31 -3.67
CA LEU A 341 -1.51 -0.75 -3.22
C LEU A 341 -1.13 -2.09 -3.86
N LEU A 342 -0.78 -2.06 -5.15
CA LEU A 342 -0.53 -3.23 -5.97
C LEU A 342 0.92 -3.29 -6.42
N ASN A 343 1.52 -4.47 -6.32
CA ASN A 343 2.90 -4.71 -6.77
C ASN A 343 3.03 -4.56 -8.30
N PRO A 344 4.23 -4.26 -8.81
CA PRO A 344 4.43 -3.92 -10.22
C PRO A 344 4.38 -5.11 -11.18
N THR A 345 4.53 -6.35 -10.70
CA THR A 345 4.75 -7.53 -11.55
C THR A 345 3.50 -8.38 -11.75
N ASP A 346 2.68 -8.56 -10.72
CA ASP A 346 1.57 -9.52 -10.79
C ASP A 346 0.43 -8.99 -11.66
N GLU A 347 -0.16 -9.88 -12.47
CA GLU A 347 -1.35 -9.58 -13.27
C GLU A 347 -2.66 -9.63 -12.48
N THR A 348 -2.66 -10.35 -11.36
CA THR A 348 -3.82 -10.49 -10.49
C THR A 348 -3.38 -10.48 -9.03
N GLN A 349 -4.04 -9.65 -8.22
CA GLN A 349 -3.79 -9.55 -6.77
C GLN A 349 -5.11 -9.47 -6.02
N VAL A 350 -5.17 -10.07 -4.84
CA VAL A 350 -6.31 -9.93 -3.91
C VAL A 350 -5.83 -9.11 -2.72
N ARG A 351 -6.58 -8.07 -2.34
CA ARG A 351 -6.31 -7.24 -1.17
C ARG A 351 -7.51 -7.20 -0.26
N ASN A 352 -7.30 -7.38 1.04
CA ASN A 352 -8.31 -7.12 2.04
C ASN A 352 -8.32 -5.62 2.37
N ILE A 353 -9.41 -4.93 2.05
CA ILE A 353 -9.58 -3.49 2.28
C ILE A 353 -10.88 -3.31 3.04
N ASN A 354 -10.82 -2.71 4.24
CA ASN A 354 -11.96 -2.56 5.15
C ASN A 354 -12.72 -3.87 5.42
N GLY A 355 -12.03 -5.01 5.49
CA GLY A 355 -12.65 -6.31 5.73
C GLY A 355 -13.20 -7.01 4.47
N HIS A 356 -13.02 -6.42 3.29
CA HIS A 356 -13.48 -6.99 2.02
C HIS A 356 -12.30 -7.43 1.14
N ASP A 357 -12.36 -8.66 0.63
CA ASP A 357 -11.38 -9.17 -0.33
C ASP A 357 -11.71 -8.66 -1.74
N LEU A 358 -10.89 -7.72 -2.22
CA LEU A 358 -10.99 -7.16 -3.57
C LEU A 358 -9.97 -7.83 -4.49
N LYS A 359 -10.48 -8.44 -5.57
CA LYS A 359 -9.65 -9.05 -6.62
C LYS A 359 -9.41 -8.05 -7.75
N PHE A 360 -8.15 -7.65 -7.93
CA PHE A 360 -7.69 -6.81 -9.03
C PHE A 360 -7.08 -7.69 -10.12
N THR A 361 -7.48 -7.49 -11.37
CA THR A 361 -7.06 -8.31 -12.53
C THR A 361 -6.68 -7.46 -13.73
N ASN A 362 -5.89 -8.04 -14.65
CA ASN A 362 -5.40 -7.41 -15.88
C ASN A 362 -4.61 -6.14 -15.58
N LEU A 363 -3.66 -6.24 -14.66
CA LEU A 363 -2.99 -5.09 -14.06
C LEU A 363 -2.04 -4.37 -15.03
N SER A 364 -1.38 -5.09 -15.95
CA SER A 364 -0.57 -4.45 -17.00
C SER A 364 -1.38 -3.86 -18.15
N LYS A 365 -2.71 -4.08 -18.20
CA LYS A 365 -3.54 -3.58 -19.31
C LYS A 365 -3.37 -2.06 -19.45
N ILE A 366 -2.97 -1.60 -20.64
CA ILE A 366 -2.82 -0.18 -20.93
C ILE A 366 -4.19 0.51 -20.93
N PHE A 367 -4.38 1.49 -20.06
CA PHE A 367 -5.56 2.35 -20.05
C PHE A 367 -5.31 3.64 -20.83
N PHE A 368 -4.11 4.22 -20.75
CA PHE A 368 -3.73 5.43 -21.49
C PHE A 368 -2.45 5.19 -22.32
N PRO A 369 -2.59 4.92 -23.64
CA PRO A 369 -1.45 4.54 -24.48
C PRO A 369 -0.36 5.61 -24.63
N LYS A 370 -0.72 6.90 -24.69
CA LYS A 370 0.24 8.00 -24.92
C LYS A 370 1.39 8.00 -23.89
N ASN A 371 1.08 7.69 -22.64
CA ASN A 371 2.04 7.73 -21.53
C ASN A 371 2.22 6.36 -20.86
N ASN A 372 1.79 5.27 -21.51
CA ASN A 372 1.86 3.90 -21.00
C ASN A 372 1.25 3.71 -19.59
N VAL A 373 0.19 4.46 -19.26
CA VAL A 373 -0.49 4.31 -17.97
C VAL A 373 -1.33 3.04 -18.00
N THR A 374 -1.02 2.13 -17.08
CA THR A 374 -1.68 0.83 -16.93
C THR A 374 -2.91 0.92 -16.02
N LYS A 375 -3.73 -0.13 -16.02
CA LYS A 375 -4.81 -0.31 -15.05
C LYS A 375 -4.26 -0.31 -13.61
N ARG A 376 -3.09 -0.89 -13.37
CA ARG A 376 -2.40 -0.88 -12.07
C ARG A 376 -2.12 0.54 -11.59
N ASP A 377 -1.63 1.40 -12.48
CA ASP A 377 -1.33 2.81 -12.15
C ASP A 377 -2.60 3.57 -11.76
N VAL A 378 -3.71 3.33 -12.48
CA VAL A 378 -5.02 3.91 -12.13
C VAL A 378 -5.50 3.42 -10.76
N MET A 379 -5.30 2.14 -10.41
CA MET A 379 -5.68 1.62 -9.10
C MET A 379 -4.82 2.22 -7.98
N ASN A 380 -3.51 2.31 -8.20
CA ASN A 380 -2.59 2.93 -7.25
C ASN A 380 -2.86 4.43 -7.09
N TYR A 381 -3.25 5.13 -8.15
CA TYR A 381 -3.71 6.51 -8.09
C TYR A 381 -4.94 6.65 -7.18
N TYR A 382 -6.00 5.88 -7.42
CA TYR A 382 -7.21 5.95 -6.60
C TYR A 382 -6.97 5.55 -5.14
N TYR A 383 -6.07 4.61 -4.86
CA TYR A 383 -5.63 4.30 -3.49
C TYR A 383 -4.95 5.49 -2.80
N GLN A 384 -4.09 6.20 -3.52
CA GLN A 384 -3.37 7.36 -3.00
C GLN A 384 -4.28 8.57 -2.80
N VAL A 385 -5.23 8.82 -3.71
CA VAL A 385 -6.16 9.95 -3.60
C VAL A 385 -7.39 9.67 -2.73
N ALA A 386 -7.67 8.41 -2.37
CA ALA A 386 -8.85 8.03 -1.59
C ALA A 386 -9.10 8.91 -0.35
N PRO A 387 -8.10 9.24 0.51
CA PRO A 387 -8.32 10.10 1.67
C PRO A 387 -8.87 11.50 1.34
N TYR A 388 -8.55 12.02 0.15
CA TYR A 388 -8.94 13.34 -0.35
C TYR A 388 -10.22 13.28 -1.19
N MET A 389 -10.41 12.21 -1.96
CA MET A 389 -11.53 12.04 -2.87
C MET A 389 -12.80 11.55 -2.17
N LEU A 390 -12.66 10.68 -1.16
CA LEU A 390 -13.80 10.06 -0.47
C LEU A 390 -14.83 11.07 0.05
N PRO A 391 -14.47 12.21 0.67
CA PRO A 391 -15.45 13.20 1.12
C PRO A 391 -16.42 13.69 0.03
N TYR A 392 -16.02 13.64 -1.23
CA TYR A 392 -16.82 14.09 -2.39
C TYR A 392 -17.64 13.00 -3.07
N VAL A 393 -17.32 11.72 -2.85
CA VAL A 393 -18.04 10.58 -3.47
C VAL A 393 -18.80 9.75 -2.44
N LYS A 394 -18.43 9.85 -1.17
CA LYS A 394 -19.00 9.06 -0.07
C LYS A 394 -20.51 9.33 0.10
N ASP A 395 -21.25 8.24 0.23
CA ASP A 395 -22.70 8.16 0.37
C ASP A 395 -23.48 8.73 -0.81
N ARG A 396 -22.84 8.91 -1.98
CA ARG A 396 -23.49 9.44 -3.18
C ARG A 396 -23.71 8.31 -4.18
N PRO A 397 -24.93 8.19 -4.74
CA PRO A 397 -25.15 7.36 -5.92
C PRO A 397 -24.23 7.80 -7.07
N GLN A 398 -23.67 6.84 -7.79
CA GLN A 398 -22.67 7.08 -8.83
C GLN A 398 -23.22 6.74 -10.21
N THR A 399 -23.00 7.63 -11.18
CA THR A 399 -22.96 7.24 -12.59
C THR A 399 -21.52 6.97 -12.98
N LEU A 400 -21.24 5.79 -13.52
CA LEU A 400 -19.88 5.35 -13.83
C LEU A 400 -19.65 5.39 -15.34
N ASN A 401 -18.60 6.05 -15.83
CA ASN A 401 -18.16 5.87 -17.22
C ASN A 401 -16.98 4.89 -17.27
N ARG A 402 -17.24 3.72 -17.83
CA ARG A 402 -16.30 2.58 -17.79
C ARG A 402 -15.59 2.43 -19.12
N TYR A 403 -14.29 2.20 -19.04
CA TYR A 403 -13.35 1.96 -20.13
C TYR A 403 -12.62 0.62 -19.89
N PRO A 404 -13.29 -0.54 -20.03
CA PRO A 404 -12.68 -1.84 -19.69
C PRO A 404 -11.42 -2.18 -20.50
N ASN A 405 -11.25 -1.54 -21.66
CA ASN A 405 -10.16 -1.72 -22.60
C ASN A 405 -9.36 -0.43 -22.86
N GLY A 406 -9.38 0.51 -21.90
CA GLY A 406 -8.65 1.79 -22.00
C GLY A 406 -9.36 2.84 -22.85
N ILE A 407 -8.78 4.04 -22.92
CA ILE A 407 -9.44 5.24 -23.47
C ILE A 407 -9.68 5.20 -24.98
N ASN A 408 -8.95 4.35 -25.71
CA ASN A 408 -9.13 4.14 -27.15
C ASN A 408 -10.14 3.03 -27.47
N GLY A 409 -10.59 2.28 -26.46
CA GLY A 409 -11.61 1.24 -26.60
C GLY A 409 -13.02 1.80 -26.37
N GLU A 410 -14.03 0.94 -26.53
CA GLU A 410 -15.42 1.31 -26.25
C GLU A 410 -15.62 1.64 -24.76
N SER A 411 -16.38 2.72 -24.53
CA SER A 411 -16.80 3.15 -23.21
C SER A 411 -18.31 3.06 -23.05
N PHE A 412 -18.79 2.89 -21.82
CA PHE A 412 -20.22 2.95 -21.54
C PHE A 412 -20.52 3.55 -20.17
N TYR A 413 -21.64 4.27 -20.12
CA TYR A 413 -22.22 4.77 -18.88
C TYR A 413 -23.01 3.66 -18.18
N GLN A 414 -22.70 3.41 -16.92
CA GLN A 414 -23.40 2.48 -16.06
C GLN A 414 -24.08 3.25 -14.93
N LYS A 415 -25.42 3.21 -14.95
CA LYS A 415 -26.30 3.74 -13.89
C LYS A 415 -26.95 2.64 -13.04
N ASP A 416 -27.02 1.43 -13.58
CA ASP A 416 -27.67 0.29 -12.94
C ASP A 416 -26.68 -0.87 -12.70
N VAL A 417 -26.57 -1.28 -11.45
CA VAL A 417 -25.72 -2.38 -10.96
C VAL A 417 -26.52 -3.57 -10.42
N THR A 418 -27.83 -3.62 -10.67
CA THR A 418 -28.70 -4.75 -10.28
C THR A 418 -28.09 -6.08 -10.72
N GLY A 419 -27.89 -6.99 -9.76
CA GLY A 419 -27.28 -8.31 -9.98
C GLY A 419 -25.80 -8.32 -10.36
N LYS A 420 -25.11 -7.17 -10.35
CA LYS A 420 -23.71 -7.02 -10.78
C LYS A 420 -22.76 -6.62 -9.65
N ALA A 421 -23.23 -5.88 -8.66
CA ALA A 421 -22.42 -5.48 -7.51
C ALA A 421 -22.35 -6.61 -6.45
N PRO A 422 -21.20 -6.81 -5.78
CA PRO A 422 -21.10 -7.67 -4.61
C PRO A 422 -22.07 -7.26 -3.51
N ALA A 423 -22.53 -8.22 -2.70
CA ALA A 423 -23.52 -7.97 -1.65
C ALA A 423 -23.08 -6.95 -0.57
N TRP A 424 -21.77 -6.75 -0.39
CA TRP A 424 -21.23 -5.77 0.56
C TRP A 424 -21.18 -4.34 -0.01
N VAL A 425 -21.31 -4.18 -1.33
CA VAL A 425 -21.36 -2.87 -1.98
C VAL A 425 -22.76 -2.30 -1.85
N ASP A 426 -22.86 -1.12 -1.27
CA ASP A 426 -24.12 -0.44 -1.06
C ASP A 426 -24.71 0.07 -2.39
N THR A 427 -26.05 0.09 -2.47
CA THR A 427 -26.77 0.53 -3.66
C THR A 427 -27.97 1.42 -3.30
N PHE A 428 -28.31 2.34 -4.19
CA PHE A 428 -29.46 3.22 -4.05
C PHE A 428 -30.52 2.89 -5.11
N PRO A 429 -31.74 2.46 -4.71
CA PRO A 429 -32.82 2.20 -5.64
C PRO A 429 -33.37 3.51 -6.20
N TYR A 430 -33.69 3.52 -7.48
CA TYR A 430 -34.27 4.67 -8.16
C TYR A 430 -35.20 4.23 -9.29
N HIS A 431 -36.45 4.69 -9.25
CA HIS A 431 -37.41 4.46 -10.31
C HIS A 431 -37.21 5.48 -11.44
N SER A 432 -36.91 5.00 -12.64
CA SER A 432 -36.68 5.84 -13.81
C SER A 432 -37.98 6.02 -14.57
N GLU A 433 -38.73 7.11 -14.33
CA GLU A 433 -39.99 7.40 -15.03
C GLU A 433 -39.86 7.32 -16.56
N ARG A 434 -38.77 7.86 -17.12
CA ARG A 434 -38.50 7.81 -18.57
C ARG A 434 -38.37 6.40 -19.13
N ASP A 435 -37.82 5.47 -18.34
CA ASP A 435 -37.52 4.11 -18.79
C ASP A 435 -38.51 3.09 -18.20
N GLU A 436 -39.50 3.54 -17.42
CA GLU A 436 -40.47 2.75 -16.65
C GLU A 436 -39.84 1.53 -15.94
N ARG A 437 -38.68 1.73 -15.31
CA ARG A 437 -37.95 0.64 -14.64
C ARG A 437 -37.20 1.11 -13.41
N ASP A 438 -37.06 0.19 -12.46
CA ASP A 438 -36.20 0.36 -11.30
C ASP A 438 -34.73 0.14 -11.67
N LYS A 439 -33.86 0.99 -11.11
CA LYS A 439 -32.41 0.91 -11.26
C LYS A 439 -31.79 0.93 -9.88
N ASN A 440 -30.68 0.22 -9.71
CA ASN A 440 -29.86 0.32 -8.52
C ASN A 440 -28.56 1.04 -8.86
N PHE A 441 -28.37 2.25 -8.35
CA PHE A 441 -27.12 2.98 -8.49
C PHE A 441 -26.12 2.48 -7.46
N LEU A 442 -24.85 2.34 -7.85
CA LEU A 442 -23.79 2.00 -6.90
C LEU A 442 -23.53 3.20 -5.98
N VAL A 443 -23.42 2.97 -4.68
CA VAL A 443 -23.06 3.99 -3.69
C VAL A 443 -21.64 3.74 -3.20
N CYS A 444 -20.77 4.73 -3.35
CA CYS A 444 -19.43 4.69 -2.75
C CYS A 444 -19.57 5.04 -1.27
N THR A 445 -19.17 4.18 -0.34
CA THR A 445 -19.30 4.39 1.11
C THR A 445 -17.95 4.58 1.81
N ASP A 446 -16.89 4.04 1.22
CA ASP A 446 -15.56 3.92 1.82
C ASP A 446 -14.48 3.63 0.76
N GLU A 447 -13.25 3.38 1.23
CA GLU A 447 -12.11 3.08 0.36
C GLU A 447 -12.28 1.78 -0.45
N ALA A 448 -12.88 0.74 0.15
CA ALA A 448 -13.12 -0.53 -0.52
C ALA A 448 -14.07 -0.34 -1.72
N SER A 449 -15.20 0.35 -1.51
CA SER A 449 -16.15 0.65 -2.58
C SER A 449 -15.55 1.57 -3.67
N LEU A 450 -14.70 2.55 -3.32
CA LEU A 450 -13.99 3.38 -4.30
C LEU A 450 -13.04 2.55 -5.17
N LEU A 451 -12.21 1.70 -4.56
CA LEU A 451 -11.28 0.84 -5.28
C LEU A 451 -12.00 -0.23 -6.09
N TYR A 452 -13.16 -0.70 -5.61
CA TYR A 452 -14.04 -1.56 -6.39
C TYR A 452 -14.53 -0.84 -7.66
N ILE A 453 -15.06 0.39 -7.54
CA ILE A 453 -15.48 1.22 -8.69
C ILE A 453 -14.33 1.34 -9.71
N ALA A 454 -13.13 1.70 -9.24
CA ALA A 454 -11.96 1.82 -10.10
C ALA A 454 -11.63 0.49 -10.79
N SER A 455 -11.68 -0.63 -10.05
CA SER A 455 -11.31 -1.96 -10.58
C SER A 455 -12.24 -2.46 -11.71
N LEU A 456 -13.48 -1.95 -11.76
CA LEU A 456 -14.44 -2.17 -12.85
C LEU A 456 -14.01 -1.50 -14.19
N GLY A 457 -12.89 -0.79 -14.20
CA GLY A 457 -12.44 0.03 -15.33
C GLY A 457 -13.15 1.37 -15.41
N CYS A 458 -13.71 1.86 -14.30
CA CYS A 458 -14.29 3.19 -14.24
C CYS A 458 -13.18 4.24 -14.25
N ILE A 459 -13.07 5.01 -15.33
CA ILE A 459 -12.12 6.13 -15.40
C ILE A 459 -12.80 7.40 -14.88
N GLU A 460 -14.05 7.65 -15.28
CA GLU A 460 -14.81 8.83 -14.81
C GLU A 460 -15.88 8.45 -13.78
N ILE A 461 -15.73 9.00 -12.58
CA ILE A 461 -16.63 8.81 -11.46
C ILE A 461 -17.52 10.05 -11.34
N HIS A 462 -18.83 9.89 -11.56
CA HIS A 462 -19.81 10.98 -11.50
C HIS A 462 -20.76 10.81 -10.30
N PRO A 463 -20.42 11.38 -9.14
CA PRO A 463 -21.30 11.36 -7.99
C PRO A 463 -22.51 12.25 -8.23
N TRP A 464 -23.66 11.86 -7.69
CA TRP A 464 -24.78 12.79 -7.53
C TRP A 464 -24.38 13.97 -6.64
N SER A 465 -24.97 15.13 -6.87
CA SER A 465 -24.77 16.31 -6.00
C SER A 465 -25.40 16.13 -4.61
N SER A 466 -26.29 15.15 -4.45
CA SER A 466 -26.92 14.74 -3.19
C SER A 466 -26.41 13.39 -2.68
N ARG A 467 -26.66 13.11 -1.40
CA ARG A 467 -26.34 11.83 -0.74
C ARG A 467 -27.57 10.93 -0.69
N LYS A 468 -27.38 9.63 -0.54
CA LYS A 468 -28.49 8.66 -0.42
C LYS A 468 -29.42 8.94 0.76
N GLN A 469 -28.92 9.58 1.83
CA GLN A 469 -29.70 9.95 3.01
C GLN A 469 -30.59 11.18 2.78
N SER A 470 -30.25 12.01 1.78
CA SER A 470 -30.97 13.24 1.43
C SER A 470 -31.01 13.39 -0.09
N PRO A 471 -31.65 12.45 -0.81
CA PRO A 471 -31.46 12.27 -2.25
C PRO A 471 -31.94 13.46 -3.09
N ASP A 472 -32.85 14.28 -2.57
CA ASP A 472 -33.38 15.46 -3.26
C ASP A 472 -32.70 16.77 -2.87
N SER A 473 -31.77 16.71 -1.90
CA SER A 473 -31.09 17.89 -1.35
C SER A 473 -29.60 17.89 -1.69
N PRO A 474 -29.17 18.59 -2.76
CA PRO A 474 -27.76 18.66 -3.11
C PRO A 474 -26.90 19.38 -2.07
N ASP A 475 -25.67 18.90 -1.91
CA ASP A 475 -24.65 19.52 -1.05
C ASP A 475 -24.01 20.75 -1.69
N TRP A 476 -24.17 20.94 -3.00
CA TRP A 476 -23.58 22.06 -3.75
C TRP A 476 -24.41 22.44 -4.97
N CYS A 477 -24.27 23.69 -5.37
CA CYS A 477 -24.65 24.22 -6.68
C CYS A 477 -23.39 24.29 -7.56
N VAL A 478 -23.53 24.03 -8.86
CA VAL A 478 -22.43 24.03 -9.83
C VAL A 478 -22.74 24.98 -10.98
N ILE A 479 -21.75 25.77 -11.38
CA ILE A 479 -21.70 26.43 -12.68
C ILE A 479 -20.65 25.70 -13.51
N ASP A 480 -21.08 25.08 -14.60
CA ASP A 480 -20.21 24.35 -15.51
C ASP A 480 -19.93 25.20 -16.76
N LEU A 481 -18.64 25.50 -16.96
CA LEU A 481 -18.14 26.36 -18.01
C LEU A 481 -17.49 25.49 -19.09
N ASP A 482 -18.31 24.86 -19.94
CA ASP A 482 -17.85 23.94 -20.97
C ASP A 482 -17.85 24.63 -22.35
N PRO A 483 -16.67 24.79 -22.99
CA PRO A 483 -16.57 25.43 -24.30
C PRO A 483 -17.08 24.51 -25.42
N ASP A 484 -17.70 25.11 -26.45
CA ASP A 484 -17.95 24.43 -27.73
C ASP A 484 -16.79 24.74 -28.70
N LYS A 485 -16.81 25.92 -29.32
CA LYS A 485 -15.74 26.43 -30.21
C LYS A 485 -14.85 27.47 -29.53
N ASN A 486 -15.13 27.76 -28.27
CA ASN A 486 -14.47 28.81 -27.49
C ASN A 486 -13.07 28.41 -27.08
N THR A 487 -12.17 29.39 -26.98
CA THR A 487 -10.81 29.15 -26.49
C THR A 487 -10.82 28.90 -24.99
N PHE A 488 -9.82 28.18 -24.48
CA PHE A 488 -9.72 27.98 -23.04
C PHE A 488 -9.49 29.29 -22.27
N GLU A 489 -8.89 30.30 -22.91
CA GLU A 489 -8.78 31.66 -22.35
C GLU A 489 -10.16 32.30 -22.12
N GLN A 490 -11.13 32.06 -23.00
CA GLN A 490 -12.52 32.49 -22.79
C GLN A 490 -13.16 31.75 -21.61
N VAL A 491 -12.86 30.46 -21.42
CA VAL A 491 -13.30 29.70 -20.24
C VAL A 491 -12.73 30.30 -18.95
N ILE A 492 -11.44 30.61 -18.94
CA ILE A 492 -10.75 31.26 -17.81
C ILE A 492 -11.39 32.62 -17.52
N LYS A 493 -11.64 33.44 -18.55
CA LYS A 493 -12.27 34.74 -18.37
C LYS A 493 -13.69 34.61 -17.79
N ALA A 494 -14.48 33.65 -18.25
CA ALA A 494 -15.81 33.39 -17.68
C ALA A 494 -15.73 32.92 -16.22
N ALA A 495 -14.72 32.12 -15.87
CA ALA A 495 -14.51 31.69 -14.48
C ALA A 495 -14.13 32.86 -13.57
N GLN A 496 -13.26 33.77 -14.04
CA GLN A 496 -12.89 34.99 -13.32
C GLN A 496 -14.10 35.90 -13.09
N VAL A 497 -14.91 36.15 -14.12
CA VAL A 497 -16.15 36.94 -13.98
C VAL A 497 -17.14 36.26 -13.04
N THR A 498 -17.24 34.92 -13.09
CA THR A 498 -18.06 34.17 -12.14
C THR A 498 -17.58 34.38 -10.70
N LYS A 499 -16.26 34.39 -10.46
CA LYS A 499 -15.68 34.68 -9.15
C LYS A 499 -15.96 36.11 -8.69
N GLU A 500 -15.78 37.10 -9.57
CA GLU A 500 -16.06 38.51 -9.29
C GLU A 500 -17.54 38.71 -8.87
N VAL A 501 -18.47 38.09 -9.59
CA VAL A 501 -19.91 38.13 -9.25
C VAL A 501 -20.18 37.53 -7.88
N LEU A 502 -19.59 36.36 -7.58
CA LEU A 502 -19.79 35.66 -6.31
C LEU A 502 -19.14 36.42 -5.14
N ASP A 503 -17.97 37.02 -5.34
CA ASP A 503 -17.28 37.83 -4.34
C ASP A 503 -18.04 39.10 -3.99
N ALA A 504 -18.62 39.79 -4.98
CA ALA A 504 -19.42 40.98 -4.75
C ALA A 504 -20.61 40.72 -3.81
N VAL A 505 -21.14 39.49 -3.83
CA VAL A 505 -22.21 39.06 -2.92
C VAL A 505 -21.72 38.24 -1.73
N GLY A 506 -20.41 38.05 -1.56
CA GLY A 506 -19.82 37.33 -0.43
C GLY A 506 -20.16 35.84 -0.40
N VAL A 507 -20.33 35.23 -1.58
CA VAL A 507 -20.61 33.80 -1.72
C VAL A 507 -19.29 33.05 -1.92
N PRO A 508 -18.97 32.05 -1.08
CA PRO A 508 -17.79 31.23 -1.29
C PRO A 508 -17.95 30.38 -2.56
N ALA A 509 -16.88 30.31 -3.35
CA ALA A 509 -16.84 29.60 -4.62
C ALA A 509 -15.51 28.85 -4.73
N TYR A 510 -15.55 27.61 -5.24
CA TYR A 510 -14.38 26.76 -5.37
C TYR A 510 -14.27 26.27 -6.81
N CYS A 511 -13.14 26.53 -7.45
CA CYS A 511 -12.91 26.16 -8.84
C CYS A 511 -12.12 24.86 -8.94
N LYS A 512 -12.42 24.07 -9.96
CA LYS A 512 -11.59 22.95 -10.40
C LYS A 512 -11.55 22.89 -11.92
N THR A 513 -10.46 22.35 -12.46
CA THR A 513 -10.48 21.89 -13.84
C THR A 513 -11.52 20.79 -13.99
N SER A 514 -12.22 20.75 -15.13
CA SER A 514 -12.95 19.53 -15.48
C SER A 514 -11.97 18.38 -15.72
N GLY A 515 -10.74 18.69 -16.14
CA GLY A 515 -9.77 17.73 -16.67
C GLY A 515 -10.08 17.32 -18.12
N SER A 516 -11.07 17.95 -18.76
CA SER A 516 -11.39 17.76 -20.18
C SER A 516 -11.23 19.07 -20.95
N THR A 517 -12.23 19.94 -20.89
CA THR A 517 -12.37 21.11 -21.79
C THR A 517 -12.74 22.36 -21.01
N GLY A 518 -13.60 22.22 -19.99
CA GLY A 518 -14.12 23.32 -19.18
C GLY A 518 -13.59 23.43 -17.75
N LEU A 519 -14.12 24.43 -17.02
CA LEU A 519 -13.92 24.62 -15.58
C LEU A 519 -15.25 24.42 -14.85
N HIS A 520 -15.22 23.82 -13.65
CA HIS A 520 -16.41 23.73 -12.80
C HIS A 520 -16.22 24.60 -11.56
N ILE A 521 -17.27 25.35 -11.20
CA ILE A 521 -17.28 26.22 -10.03
C ILE A 521 -18.38 25.73 -9.09
N TYR A 522 -17.99 25.35 -7.87
CA TYR A 522 -18.86 24.79 -6.86
C TYR A 522 -19.17 25.82 -5.79
N ILE A 523 -20.44 25.87 -5.39
CA ILE A 523 -20.96 26.74 -4.34
C ILE A 523 -21.61 25.85 -3.27
N PRO A 524 -21.18 25.90 -2.00
CA PRO A 524 -21.67 25.00 -0.96
C PRO A 524 -23.13 25.30 -0.59
N LEU A 525 -23.99 24.28 -0.59
CA LEU A 525 -25.39 24.34 -0.17
C LEU A 525 -25.66 23.57 1.12
N GLY A 526 -24.86 22.54 1.41
CA GLY A 526 -24.93 21.77 2.65
C GLY A 526 -26.27 21.04 2.84
N ALA A 527 -26.84 20.51 1.76
CA ALA A 527 -28.08 19.73 1.72
C ALA A 527 -29.32 20.42 2.30
N LYS A 528 -29.37 21.76 2.25
CA LYS A 528 -30.48 22.57 2.80
C LYS A 528 -31.61 22.85 1.81
N TYR A 529 -31.37 22.65 0.52
CA TYR A 529 -32.20 23.13 -0.57
C TYR A 529 -32.48 21.99 -1.53
N THR A 530 -33.56 22.10 -2.30
CA THR A 530 -33.89 21.12 -3.34
C THR A 530 -33.01 21.31 -4.58
N TYR A 531 -32.97 20.32 -5.46
CA TYR A 531 -32.36 20.48 -6.80
C TYR A 531 -32.97 21.66 -7.58
N GLU A 532 -34.28 21.89 -7.46
CA GLU A 532 -34.95 22.99 -8.15
C GLU A 532 -34.45 24.34 -7.64
N ASP A 533 -34.35 24.51 -6.32
CA ASP A 533 -33.78 25.72 -5.70
C ASP A 533 -32.34 25.96 -6.17
N SER A 534 -31.52 24.90 -6.23
CA SER A 534 -30.14 24.98 -6.70
C SER A 534 -30.05 25.39 -8.17
N LYS A 535 -30.91 24.81 -9.03
CA LYS A 535 -30.97 25.11 -10.45
C LYS A 535 -31.41 26.55 -10.70
N GLU A 536 -32.43 27.02 -10.00
CA GLU A 536 -32.92 28.39 -10.12
C GLU A 536 -31.92 29.42 -9.59
N PHE A 537 -31.23 29.11 -8.49
CA PHE A 537 -30.12 29.92 -8.00
C PHE A 537 -28.98 30.01 -9.04
N GLY A 538 -28.57 28.88 -9.62
CA GLY A 538 -27.60 28.84 -10.71
C GLY A 538 -28.05 29.66 -11.93
N ARG A 539 -29.34 29.58 -12.30
CA ARG A 539 -29.93 30.35 -13.41
C ARG A 539 -29.82 31.86 -13.20
N VAL A 540 -30.08 32.35 -11.98
CA VAL A 540 -29.93 33.77 -11.64
C VAL A 540 -28.48 34.21 -11.79
N LEU A 541 -27.52 33.43 -11.30
CA LEU A 541 -26.10 33.74 -11.41
C LEU A 541 -25.63 33.81 -12.87
N VAL A 542 -25.96 32.81 -13.70
CA VAL A 542 -25.49 32.78 -15.10
C VAL A 542 -26.07 33.93 -15.93
N LYS A 543 -27.26 34.45 -15.60
CA LYS A 543 -27.82 35.65 -16.26
C LYS A 543 -26.95 36.88 -16.00
N ILE A 544 -26.51 37.08 -14.76
CA ILE A 544 -25.65 38.20 -14.36
C ILE A 544 -24.27 38.05 -15.01
N ILE A 545 -23.70 36.84 -14.96
CA ILE A 545 -22.40 36.55 -15.58
C ILE A 545 -22.47 36.79 -17.09
N HIS A 546 -23.50 36.29 -17.76
CA HIS A 546 -23.71 36.48 -19.19
C HIS A 546 -23.81 37.96 -19.57
N ALA A 547 -24.54 38.77 -18.78
CA ALA A 547 -24.68 40.20 -19.03
C ALA A 547 -23.35 40.96 -19.00
N GLN A 548 -22.36 40.49 -18.24
CA GLN A 548 -21.03 41.10 -18.17
C GLN A 548 -20.10 40.69 -19.33
N ILE A 549 -20.30 39.50 -19.91
CA ILE A 549 -19.48 38.96 -21.00
C ILE A 549 -20.33 38.35 -22.14
N PRO A 550 -21.28 39.11 -22.72
CA PRO A 550 -22.28 38.56 -23.66
C PRO A 550 -21.71 38.25 -25.03
N SER A 551 -20.50 38.74 -25.34
CA SER A 551 -19.86 38.57 -26.65
C SER A 551 -19.53 37.11 -26.97
N PHE A 552 -19.18 36.31 -25.97
CA PHE A 552 -18.77 34.91 -26.15
C PHE A 552 -19.50 33.90 -25.25
N THR A 553 -20.45 34.33 -24.41
CA THR A 553 -21.25 33.44 -23.54
C THR A 553 -22.72 33.40 -23.95
N SER A 554 -23.43 32.34 -23.56
CA SER A 554 -24.86 32.17 -23.79
C SER A 554 -25.51 31.37 -22.66
N ILE A 555 -26.79 31.64 -22.41
CA ILE A 555 -27.67 30.86 -21.52
C ILE A 555 -28.69 30.02 -22.31
N GLU A 556 -28.59 30.02 -23.64
CA GLU A 556 -29.46 29.23 -24.53
C GLU A 556 -29.06 27.75 -24.51
N ARG A 557 -30.04 26.89 -24.19
CA ARG A 557 -29.78 25.45 -24.09
C ARG A 557 -29.48 24.79 -25.43
N LEU A 558 -30.15 25.18 -26.51
CA LEU A 558 -29.97 24.55 -27.83
C LEU A 558 -28.71 25.09 -28.50
N THR A 559 -27.77 24.22 -28.86
CA THR A 559 -26.48 24.56 -29.49
C THR A 559 -26.66 25.45 -30.73
N GLU A 560 -27.65 25.14 -31.57
CA GLU A 560 -28.01 25.93 -32.76
C GLU A 560 -28.37 27.39 -32.45
N LYS A 561 -28.98 27.65 -31.29
CA LYS A 561 -29.37 28.99 -30.84
C LYS A 561 -28.26 29.75 -30.11
N ARG A 562 -27.13 29.09 -29.81
CA ARG A 562 -25.99 29.73 -29.13
C ARG A 562 -25.12 30.56 -30.06
N ALA A 563 -25.26 30.42 -31.37
CA ALA A 563 -24.44 31.10 -32.38
C ALA A 563 -22.92 30.96 -32.12
N GLY A 564 -22.49 29.77 -31.68
CA GLY A 564 -21.07 29.47 -31.37
C GLY A 564 -20.54 30.02 -30.05
N LYS A 565 -21.41 30.57 -29.18
CA LYS A 565 -21.04 31.05 -27.84
C LYS A 565 -21.02 29.92 -26.80
N MET A 566 -20.19 30.10 -25.77
CA MET A 566 -20.02 29.16 -24.67
C MET A 566 -21.28 29.12 -23.81
N TYR A 567 -21.77 27.91 -23.49
CA TYR A 567 -22.91 27.76 -22.61
C TYR A 567 -22.49 27.87 -21.15
N LEU A 568 -23.15 28.74 -20.39
CA LEU A 568 -23.01 28.79 -18.93
C LEU A 568 -24.00 27.77 -18.34
N ASP A 569 -23.54 26.54 -18.14
CA ASP A 569 -24.43 25.42 -17.81
C ASP A 569 -24.78 25.40 -16.32
N PHE A 570 -26.02 25.82 -16.03
CA PHE A 570 -26.66 25.71 -14.72
C PHE A 570 -27.57 24.47 -14.62
N LEU A 571 -27.79 23.73 -15.70
CA LEU A 571 -28.62 22.52 -15.74
C LEU A 571 -27.91 21.29 -15.18
N GLN A 572 -26.60 21.39 -14.91
CA GLN A 572 -25.89 20.41 -14.09
C GLN A 572 -26.43 20.31 -12.66
N ASN A 573 -27.27 21.26 -12.22
CA ASN A 573 -27.97 21.23 -10.93
C ASN A 573 -29.29 20.45 -10.97
N ARG A 574 -29.37 19.39 -11.78
CA ARG A 574 -30.53 18.48 -11.82
C ARG A 574 -30.17 17.10 -11.25
N PRO A 575 -31.17 16.31 -10.82
CA PRO A 575 -30.92 14.93 -10.40
C PRO A 575 -30.18 14.14 -11.49
N GLN A 576 -29.25 13.27 -11.08
CA GLN A 576 -28.45 12.40 -11.98
C GLN A 576 -27.59 13.12 -13.03
N ALA A 577 -27.31 14.42 -12.88
CA ALA A 577 -26.34 15.10 -13.73
C ALA A 577 -24.97 14.40 -13.67
N THR A 578 -24.31 14.26 -14.81
CA THR A 578 -23.01 13.61 -14.93
C THR A 578 -21.90 14.64 -14.82
N LEU A 579 -21.33 14.76 -13.64
CA LEU A 579 -20.26 15.72 -13.34
C LEU A 579 -19.09 15.01 -12.68
N ALA A 580 -17.91 15.05 -13.30
CA ALA A 580 -16.74 14.33 -12.77
C ALA A 580 -16.39 14.85 -11.36
N ALA A 581 -16.21 13.91 -10.42
CA ALA A 581 -15.80 14.20 -9.05
C ALA A 581 -14.45 14.93 -9.02
N PRO A 582 -14.20 15.76 -7.99
CA PRO A 582 -12.85 16.19 -7.65
C PRO A 582 -11.90 14.98 -7.59
N TYR A 583 -10.72 15.12 -8.19
CA TYR A 583 -9.69 14.09 -8.30
C TYR A 583 -10.02 12.87 -9.18
N SER A 584 -11.21 12.79 -9.80
CA SER A 584 -11.48 11.76 -10.82
C SER A 584 -10.56 11.94 -12.01
N LEU A 585 -10.00 10.84 -12.51
CA LEU A 585 -9.30 10.86 -13.80
C LEU A 585 -10.31 11.10 -14.94
N ARG A 586 -9.79 11.61 -16.06
CA ARG A 586 -10.54 11.84 -17.29
C ARG A 586 -9.92 11.03 -18.42
N PRO A 587 -10.72 10.53 -19.38
CA PRO A 587 -10.28 9.68 -20.49
C PRO A 587 -9.64 10.53 -21.59
N LYS A 588 -8.62 11.31 -21.22
CA LYS A 588 -7.82 12.14 -22.13
C LYS A 588 -6.43 11.53 -22.29
N PRO A 589 -5.74 11.76 -23.42
CA PRO A 589 -4.47 11.11 -23.70
C PRO A 589 -3.43 11.24 -22.58
N ASP A 590 -3.38 12.40 -21.91
CA ASP A 590 -2.45 12.70 -20.82
C ASP A 590 -2.89 12.21 -19.42
N ALA A 591 -3.97 11.42 -19.33
CA ALA A 591 -4.54 10.95 -18.07
C ALA A 591 -4.79 12.09 -17.06
N THR A 592 -5.45 13.15 -17.55
CA THR A 592 -5.74 14.35 -16.77
C THR A 592 -6.69 14.05 -15.61
N ALA A 593 -6.57 14.83 -14.53
CA ALA A 593 -7.46 14.76 -13.38
C ALA A 593 -8.39 15.99 -13.34
N SER A 594 -9.61 15.79 -12.84
CA SER A 594 -10.51 16.88 -12.46
C SER A 594 -9.97 17.56 -11.18
N MET A 595 -9.08 18.52 -11.33
CA MET A 595 -8.21 19.00 -10.26
C MET A 595 -8.69 20.33 -9.66
N PRO A 596 -8.93 20.40 -8.35
CA PRO A 596 -9.12 21.65 -7.61
C PRO A 596 -7.99 22.66 -7.78
N LEU A 597 -8.37 23.93 -7.84
CA LEU A 597 -7.49 25.07 -8.08
C LEU A 597 -7.63 26.12 -6.97
N HIS A 598 -6.53 26.78 -6.66
CA HIS A 598 -6.55 28.11 -6.08
C HIS A 598 -7.03 29.11 -7.14
N TRP A 599 -7.73 30.17 -6.72
CA TRP A 599 -8.26 31.17 -7.66
C TRP A 599 -7.14 31.94 -8.37
N GLU A 600 -5.97 32.07 -7.73
CA GLU A 600 -4.75 32.66 -8.27
C GLU A 600 -4.16 31.87 -9.45
N GLU A 601 -4.56 30.60 -9.61
CA GLU A 601 -4.18 29.73 -10.73
C GLU A 601 -5.15 29.87 -11.92
N VAL A 602 -6.34 30.43 -11.72
CA VAL A 602 -7.36 30.61 -12.77
C VAL A 602 -7.03 31.86 -13.59
N LYS A 603 -5.94 31.78 -14.36
CA LYS A 603 -5.42 32.85 -15.21
C LYS A 603 -4.82 32.31 -16.50
N ASN A 604 -4.57 33.21 -17.45
CA ASN A 604 -3.99 32.85 -18.75
C ASN A 604 -2.72 32.00 -18.59
N GLY A 605 -2.60 30.96 -19.42
CA GLY A 605 -1.54 29.97 -19.33
C GLY A 605 -1.93 28.70 -18.55
N LEU A 606 -3.04 28.69 -17.80
CA LEU A 606 -3.62 27.45 -17.26
C LEU A 606 -3.93 26.47 -18.39
N LYS A 607 -3.64 25.18 -18.19
CA LYS A 607 -3.93 24.09 -19.13
C LYS A 607 -4.43 22.85 -18.37
N MET A 608 -5.21 22.00 -19.02
CA MET A 608 -5.71 20.76 -18.40
C MET A 608 -4.57 19.79 -18.11
N GLU A 609 -3.59 19.74 -19.00
CA GLU A 609 -2.41 18.88 -18.97
C GLU A 609 -1.45 19.22 -17.83
N HIS A 610 -1.66 20.35 -17.14
CA HIS A 610 -0.93 20.67 -15.92
C HIS A 610 -1.30 19.74 -14.75
N PHE A 611 -2.42 19.02 -14.83
CA PHE A 611 -2.90 18.16 -13.75
C PHE A 611 -3.21 16.76 -14.28
N THR A 612 -2.30 15.83 -14.04
CA THR A 612 -2.35 14.46 -14.55
C THR A 612 -2.15 13.45 -13.43
N ILE A 613 -2.39 12.18 -13.72
CA ILE A 613 -2.10 11.07 -12.81
C ILE A 613 -0.66 11.14 -12.22
N PHE A 614 0.30 11.70 -12.96
CA PHE A 614 1.71 11.75 -12.59
C PHE A 614 2.06 12.80 -11.53
N ASN A 615 1.29 13.88 -11.41
CA ASN A 615 1.60 14.98 -10.49
C ASN A 615 0.48 15.30 -9.48
N ALA A 616 -0.73 14.80 -9.71
CA ALA A 616 -1.90 15.05 -8.87
C ALA A 616 -1.67 14.63 -7.41
N VAL A 617 -1.06 13.46 -7.17
CA VAL A 617 -0.79 12.99 -5.80
C VAL A 617 0.25 13.85 -5.10
N SER A 618 1.33 14.25 -5.79
CA SER A 618 2.36 15.12 -5.22
C SER A 618 1.78 16.48 -4.82
N ARG A 619 0.95 17.06 -5.68
CA ARG A 619 0.22 18.29 -5.38
C ARG A 619 -0.69 18.15 -4.16
N LEU A 620 -1.44 17.05 -4.05
CA LEU A 620 -2.30 16.78 -2.90
C LEU A 620 -1.52 16.64 -1.58
N LYS A 621 -0.31 16.06 -1.65
CA LYS A 621 0.58 15.94 -0.49
C LYS A 621 1.10 17.30 -0.03
N GLU A 622 1.41 18.19 -0.98
CA GLU A 622 1.94 19.52 -0.72
C GLU A 622 0.86 20.50 -0.24
N GLN A 623 -0.27 20.55 -0.95
CA GLN A 623 -1.31 21.58 -0.76
C GLN A 623 -2.47 21.10 0.13
N GLY A 624 -2.62 19.79 0.33
CA GLY A 624 -3.79 19.21 0.98
C GLY A 624 -5.06 19.29 0.12
N ASP A 625 -6.22 19.12 0.75
CA ASP A 625 -7.53 19.24 0.08
C ASP A 625 -8.01 20.69 0.05
N ILE A 626 -7.55 21.45 -0.95
CA ILE A 626 -7.92 22.86 -1.12
C ILE A 626 -9.38 23.05 -1.53
N PHE A 627 -10.08 21.97 -1.90
CA PHE A 627 -11.49 21.98 -2.28
C PHE A 627 -12.42 21.73 -1.08
N LYS A 628 -11.87 21.45 0.10
CA LYS A 628 -12.63 21.01 1.30
C LYS A 628 -13.74 21.98 1.70
N GLY A 629 -13.57 23.27 1.40
CA GLY A 629 -14.57 24.29 1.70
C GLY A 629 -15.91 24.12 0.96
N VAL A 630 -15.98 23.33 -0.13
CA VAL A 630 -17.24 22.92 -0.76
C VAL A 630 -18.12 22.08 0.18
N LEU A 631 -17.50 21.38 1.13
CA LEU A 631 -18.17 20.54 2.12
C LEU A 631 -18.50 21.31 3.41
N ALA A 632 -18.21 22.60 3.46
CA ALA A 632 -18.48 23.45 4.62
C ALA A 632 -19.98 23.76 4.77
N LYS A 633 -20.30 24.58 5.77
CA LYS A 633 -21.67 25.06 5.97
C LYS A 633 -22.12 25.80 4.71
N GLY A 634 -23.17 25.28 4.06
CA GLY A 634 -23.71 25.89 2.85
C GLY A 634 -24.29 27.28 3.06
N ILE A 635 -24.34 28.05 1.98
CA ILE A 635 -24.86 29.42 1.94
C ILE A 635 -26.34 29.48 2.33
N ASN A 636 -26.85 30.70 2.51
CA ASN A 636 -28.29 30.95 2.63
C ASN A 636 -28.80 31.55 1.31
N ILE A 637 -29.46 30.75 0.46
CA ILE A 637 -29.94 31.17 -0.86
C ILE A 637 -30.84 32.42 -0.76
N PRO A 638 -31.89 32.49 0.09
CA PRO A 638 -32.73 33.68 0.19
C PRO A 638 -31.98 34.98 0.52
N LYS A 639 -31.09 34.96 1.51
CA LYS A 639 -30.25 36.12 1.87
C LYS A 639 -29.30 36.50 0.74
N THR A 640 -28.76 35.50 0.04
CA THR A 640 -27.87 35.71 -1.10
C THR A 640 -28.62 36.38 -2.26
N LEU A 641 -29.83 35.92 -2.57
CA LEU A 641 -30.67 36.52 -3.62
C LEU A 641 -31.05 37.97 -3.30
N GLN A 642 -31.32 38.30 -2.04
CA GLN A 642 -31.53 39.70 -1.61
C GLN A 642 -30.28 40.55 -1.87
N LYS A 643 -29.10 40.04 -1.53
CA LYS A 643 -27.84 40.75 -1.77
C LYS A 643 -27.53 40.88 -3.26
N ILE A 644 -27.78 39.85 -4.06
CA ILE A 644 -27.69 39.91 -5.53
C ILE A 644 -28.56 41.05 -6.08
N LYS A 645 -29.82 41.15 -5.66
CA LYS A 645 -30.71 42.26 -6.06
C LYS A 645 -30.16 43.62 -5.63
N SER A 646 -29.60 43.74 -4.44
CA SER A 646 -29.02 45.00 -3.97
C SER A 646 -27.76 45.43 -4.74
N VAL A 647 -26.95 44.47 -5.19
CA VAL A 647 -25.65 44.75 -5.86
C VAL A 647 -25.82 44.93 -7.37
N PHE A 648 -26.71 44.14 -7.99
CA PHE A 648 -26.87 44.09 -9.45
C PHE A 648 -28.24 44.56 -9.94
N GLY A 649 -29.19 44.89 -9.05
CA GLY A 649 -30.58 45.19 -9.40
C GLY A 649 -30.90 46.63 -9.76
N ASN A 650 -29.94 47.38 -10.32
CA ASN A 650 -30.17 48.77 -10.77
C ASN A 650 -30.16 48.96 -12.29
N ASP A 651 -30.15 47.90 -13.10
CA ASP A 651 -30.35 48.00 -14.55
C ASP A 651 -31.76 47.52 -14.94
N ASP A 652 -32.76 48.38 -14.71
CA ASP A 652 -34.04 48.32 -15.42
C ASP A 652 -33.95 49.32 -16.58
N ALA A 653 -33.70 48.83 -17.80
CA ALA A 653 -33.95 49.58 -19.03
C ALA A 653 -34.15 48.60 -20.20
N SER A 654 -35.42 48.30 -20.47
CA SER A 654 -35.97 48.05 -21.82
C SER A 654 -35.11 47.25 -22.81
N ALA A 655 -35.38 45.95 -22.95
CA ALA A 655 -35.41 45.31 -24.27
C ALA A 655 -36.37 44.12 -24.18
N THR A 656 -37.57 44.35 -24.70
CA THR A 656 -38.54 43.34 -25.15
C THR A 656 -37.91 42.30 -26.06
#